data_AF-A0A5D0WV37-F1
#
_entry.id   AF-A0A5D0WV37-F1
#
_cell.length_a   1.000
_cell.length_b   1.000
_cell.length_c   1.000
_cell.angle_alpha   90.00
_cell.angle_beta   90.00
_cell.angle_gamma   90.00
#
_symmetry.space_group_name_H-M   'P 1'
#
loop_
_entity.id
_entity.type
_entity.pdbx_description
1 polymer ?
#
loop_
_entity_poly.entity_id
_entity_poly.type
_entity_poly.pdbx_seq_one_letter_code
_entity_poly.pdbx_strand_id
1 'polypeptide(L)'
;MSKEKRLNTESDFIQEFNAISVGVVVIDENGRVTRVNEPLLNYFNRNSEDFIGKQFGDAVQCRSSRLNKLGCGFDPSCEFCELRNAFSKVLESEDVPIKIEFKKSIFVDDEENDYWFRVSIAPLLRGQKRHAVVTFVDITERKNRELFLEQSRDYYYRMFENFPTLIWKTDLEGNVVYFNRSWSLFTGKDNEAYLGIKWLDLIHPEDRKFYMELKKKTFRSQKSFSIQYRIRHATGNYRWIEGIYSPSFEVDGSYGGYIGIGIDITDRKNLEEGLIRYKMLAEKVRDTILFVETNGKIIDANNAAVELYGYKRRELLELSVFDLIEGGRSVAIEEMKNGEKDGVFFETIHKRQDGRHFPVEVSAKTTKINEKRVIICIIRDISERKNSENALIDSEEKFRQVFHNSSDAIFVQEINEDGANGRLIEVNQTAGDMFQYTYEEFFELDDPIFKIIQAPGDTERNLNELNEKDYITLQTKARRKDGSILPVEVICSHCYLNEKKMAINIVRDITERLAVEEALKLAKEEAETANQAKSEFLANMSHEIRTPLNGIVGMVNLMRLSNLNQEQQENIKIIKTCVNALLNVINDILDFSKMEAGKLEIKKQNCDIKALVEHTIKAQAPVAAAKGLELNYAFSAVVPQYVMADFHRIQQVLNNLISNAIKFTDIGEVWVKVKNLSVGKQPIQLLFVVEDTGIGIAEENRQQIFESFSQVDGSFTRRFGGTGLGLAITRQLVELMGGKIWVESTEGQGSRFYFQLNFEPGLAENSMQEKQPDYFKISEQYKILLTEDDKVNQLVISRMLNECGYGVDVAENGYEAVEMVRKNSYDIILMDIQMPEMDGIEATRRIREFNQEIPVLAITAYALHGDREKFLSQGMDGYISKPIKVEKLVEEIETCINRKEVIRQPGDFKMHIDANGEIIIEEKNPADDVNERVHDAEKEGRLTELISEINNLVATGKLEDLEKLANQIKKLSISLDIEDLKVVAFKIELDIRRGNFEAAAKRVNQINHIYSVYKKTV
;
A
#
# COMPACT_ATOMS: atom_id res chain seq x y z
N MET A 1 -5.63 -54.58 13.09
CA MET A 1 -6.21 -54.19 14.40
C MET A 1 -7.36 -55.13 14.75
N SER A 2 -7.34 -55.74 15.93
CA SER A 2 -8.30 -56.76 16.42
C SER A 2 -9.75 -56.23 16.51
N LYS A 3 -10.73 -57.13 16.35
CA LYS A 3 -12.19 -56.87 16.42
C LYS A 3 -12.63 -56.16 17.72
N GLU A 4 -11.91 -56.32 18.82
CA GLU A 4 -12.21 -55.65 20.10
C GLU A 4 -11.92 -54.13 20.10
N LYS A 5 -10.98 -53.62 19.28
CA LYS A 5 -10.71 -52.17 19.20
C LYS A 5 -11.73 -51.39 18.35
N ARG A 6 -12.49 -52.08 17.48
CA ARG A 6 -13.55 -51.49 16.65
C ARG A 6 -14.90 -51.37 17.35
N LEU A 7 -15.20 -52.22 18.34
CA LEU A 7 -16.45 -52.17 19.09
C LEU A 7 -16.50 -51.03 20.12
N ASN A 8 -15.37 -50.69 20.77
CA ASN A 8 -15.33 -49.56 21.71
C ASN A 8 -15.44 -48.19 21.01
N THR A 9 -14.91 -48.04 19.79
CA THR A 9 -14.92 -46.75 19.08
C THR A 9 -16.29 -46.37 18.51
N GLU A 10 -17.18 -47.32 18.27
CA GLU A 10 -18.53 -47.03 17.76
C GLU A 10 -19.53 -46.72 18.88
N SER A 11 -19.34 -47.30 20.07
CA SER A 11 -20.12 -47.00 21.28
C SER A 11 -19.88 -45.58 21.81
N ASP A 12 -18.62 -45.15 21.86
CA ASP A 12 -18.25 -43.81 22.36
C ASP A 12 -18.82 -42.70 21.46
N PHE A 13 -18.80 -42.88 20.14
CA PHE A 13 -19.37 -41.92 19.20
C PHE A 13 -20.90 -41.77 19.33
N ILE A 14 -21.62 -42.85 19.64
CA ILE A 14 -23.09 -42.77 19.83
C ILE A 14 -23.42 -41.97 21.08
N GLN A 15 -22.65 -42.12 22.16
CA GLN A 15 -22.83 -41.32 23.37
C GLN A 15 -22.54 -39.83 23.11
N GLU A 16 -21.46 -39.51 22.38
CA GLU A 16 -21.14 -38.12 22.02
C GLU A 16 -22.21 -37.49 21.12
N PHE A 17 -22.76 -38.24 20.15
CA PHE A 17 -23.81 -37.74 19.26
C PHE A 17 -25.13 -37.46 20.00
N ASN A 18 -25.48 -38.28 20.99
CA ASN A 18 -26.66 -38.08 21.82
C ASN A 18 -26.47 -37.01 22.91
N ALA A 19 -25.24 -36.67 23.27
CA ALA A 19 -24.95 -35.57 24.20
C ALA A 19 -25.21 -34.17 23.60
N ILE A 20 -25.38 -34.06 22.27
CA ILE A 20 -25.65 -32.79 21.61
C ILE A 20 -27.08 -32.34 21.96
N SER A 21 -27.20 -31.22 22.68
CA SER A 21 -28.47 -30.72 23.25
C SER A 21 -29.50 -30.20 22.23
N VAL A 22 -29.11 -30.08 20.96
CA VAL A 22 -30.01 -29.72 19.86
C VAL A 22 -30.38 -30.97 19.09
N GLY A 23 -31.56 -30.98 18.47
CA GLY A 23 -31.97 -32.14 17.70
C GLY A 23 -31.13 -32.27 16.43
N VAL A 24 -30.44 -33.40 16.25
CA VAL A 24 -29.54 -33.66 15.11
C VAL A 24 -30.00 -34.88 14.33
N VAL A 25 -30.02 -34.77 13.01
CA VAL A 25 -30.29 -35.87 12.09
C VAL A 25 -29.18 -35.96 11.03
N VAL A 26 -28.84 -37.16 10.58
CA VAL A 26 -27.93 -37.36 9.44
C VAL A 26 -28.74 -38.03 8.34
N ILE A 27 -28.63 -37.52 7.13
CA ILE A 27 -29.42 -37.92 5.97
C ILE A 27 -28.46 -38.36 4.86
N ASP A 28 -28.80 -39.41 4.11
CA ASP A 28 -28.02 -39.86 2.96
C ASP A 28 -28.28 -39.06 1.68
N GLU A 29 -27.54 -39.41 0.62
CA GLU A 29 -27.63 -38.84 -0.73
C GLU A 29 -29.04 -38.89 -1.33
N ASN A 30 -29.90 -39.79 -0.86
CA ASN A 30 -31.28 -39.93 -1.33
C ASN A 30 -32.28 -39.20 -0.44
N GLY A 31 -31.85 -38.47 0.59
CA GLY A 31 -32.74 -37.76 1.51
C GLY A 31 -33.30 -38.63 2.64
N ARG A 32 -32.80 -39.87 2.82
CA ARG A 32 -33.26 -40.77 3.89
C ARG A 32 -32.42 -40.62 5.14
N VAL A 33 -33.09 -40.61 6.29
CA VAL A 33 -32.42 -40.45 7.59
C VAL A 33 -31.61 -41.71 7.91
N THR A 34 -30.32 -41.55 8.13
CA THR A 34 -29.39 -42.63 8.49
C THR A 34 -29.05 -42.65 9.97
N ARG A 35 -29.10 -41.50 10.65
CA ARG A 35 -28.93 -41.38 12.11
C ARG A 35 -29.78 -40.22 12.65
N VAL A 36 -30.19 -40.33 13.91
CA VAL A 36 -30.94 -39.29 14.63
C VAL A 36 -30.56 -39.35 16.10
N ASN A 37 -30.41 -38.19 16.75
CA ASN A 37 -30.05 -38.13 18.16
C ASN A 37 -31.29 -38.07 19.08
N GLU A 38 -31.10 -38.41 20.36
CA GLU A 38 -32.20 -38.45 21.33
C GLU A 38 -32.95 -37.12 21.49
N PRO A 39 -32.31 -35.93 21.54
CA PRO A 39 -33.04 -34.67 21.66
C PRO A 39 -34.05 -34.40 20.54
N LEU A 40 -33.76 -34.78 19.29
CA LEU A 40 -34.74 -34.63 18.21
C LEU A 40 -35.90 -35.62 18.34
N LEU A 41 -35.60 -36.85 18.76
CA LEU A 41 -36.60 -37.88 19.00
C LEU A 41 -37.56 -37.48 20.12
N ASN A 42 -37.01 -37.02 21.25
CA ASN A 42 -37.78 -36.54 22.39
C ASN A 42 -38.62 -35.32 22.01
N TYR A 43 -38.07 -34.39 21.23
CA TYR A 43 -38.78 -33.19 20.82
C TYR A 43 -40.04 -33.51 20.01
N PHE A 44 -39.98 -34.49 19.11
CA PHE A 44 -41.14 -34.94 18.34
C PHE A 44 -41.89 -36.13 18.96
N ASN A 45 -41.53 -36.53 20.18
CA ASN A 45 -42.06 -37.69 20.90
C ASN A 45 -42.11 -38.97 20.04
N ARG A 46 -41.00 -39.34 19.42
CA ARG A 46 -40.90 -40.46 18.45
C ARG A 46 -39.69 -41.35 18.72
N ASN A 47 -39.72 -42.56 18.18
CA ASN A 47 -38.60 -43.50 18.30
C ASN A 47 -37.65 -43.42 17.11
N SER A 48 -36.42 -43.89 17.30
CA SER A 48 -35.39 -43.90 16.24
C SER A 48 -35.85 -44.66 14.99
N GLU A 49 -36.58 -45.77 15.16
CA GLU A 49 -37.15 -46.57 14.07
C GLU A 49 -38.13 -45.79 13.17
N ASP A 50 -38.76 -44.75 13.71
CA ASP A 50 -39.67 -43.90 12.94
C ASP A 50 -38.92 -42.98 11.97
N PHE A 51 -37.64 -42.74 12.24
CA PHE A 51 -36.78 -41.88 11.45
C PHE A 51 -35.91 -42.69 10.48
N ILE A 52 -35.19 -43.70 10.97
CA ILE A 52 -34.14 -44.38 10.21
C ILE A 52 -34.71 -45.03 8.93
N GLY A 53 -34.08 -44.74 7.79
CA GLY A 53 -34.44 -45.24 6.47
C GLY A 53 -35.59 -44.49 5.77
N LYS A 54 -36.31 -43.59 6.45
CA LYS A 54 -37.40 -42.80 5.86
C LYS A 54 -36.92 -41.44 5.36
N GLN A 55 -37.65 -40.86 4.41
CA GLN A 55 -37.46 -39.47 4.00
C GLN A 55 -37.72 -38.55 5.19
N PHE A 56 -36.89 -37.52 5.37
CA PHE A 56 -36.94 -36.70 6.60
C PHE A 56 -38.35 -36.12 6.90
N GLY A 57 -39.04 -35.56 5.90
CA GLY A 57 -40.37 -34.98 6.13
C GLY A 57 -41.45 -36.02 6.52
N ASP A 58 -41.27 -37.29 6.14
CA ASP A 58 -42.11 -38.41 6.59
C ASP A 58 -41.73 -38.85 8.01
N ALA A 59 -40.43 -38.90 8.30
CA ALA A 59 -39.90 -39.21 9.63
C ALA A 59 -40.45 -38.27 10.71
N VAL A 60 -40.44 -36.95 10.45
CA VAL A 60 -41.06 -35.97 11.35
C VAL A 60 -42.58 -35.85 11.18
N GLN A 61 -43.19 -36.49 10.17
CA GLN A 61 -44.59 -36.29 9.75
C GLN A 61 -45.01 -34.82 9.67
N CYS A 62 -44.30 -34.06 8.83
CA CYS A 62 -44.81 -32.75 8.45
C CYS A 62 -46.13 -32.91 7.68
N ARG A 63 -47.03 -31.93 7.77
CA ARG A 63 -48.38 -32.00 7.21
C ARG A 63 -48.42 -32.51 5.77
N SER A 64 -47.57 -31.97 4.89
CA SER A 64 -47.51 -32.36 3.48
C SER A 64 -47.14 -33.83 3.29
N SER A 65 -46.18 -34.35 4.06
CA SER A 65 -45.78 -35.77 3.99
C SER A 65 -46.78 -36.71 4.65
N ARG A 66 -47.51 -36.26 5.69
CA ARG A 66 -48.56 -37.08 6.32
C ARG A 66 -49.80 -37.22 5.43
N LEU A 67 -50.20 -36.14 4.76
CA LEU A 67 -51.33 -36.16 3.81
C LEU A 67 -51.00 -36.98 2.55
N ASN A 68 -49.74 -36.95 2.12
CA ASN A 68 -49.27 -37.64 0.94
C ASN A 68 -48.22 -38.71 1.32
N LYS A 69 -48.70 -39.94 1.56
CA LYS A 69 -47.96 -41.08 2.18
C LYS A 69 -46.71 -41.58 1.44
N LEU A 70 -46.28 -40.90 0.37
CA LEU A 70 -45.07 -41.22 -0.40
C LEU A 70 -43.83 -40.49 0.15
N GLY A 71 -43.99 -39.59 1.12
CA GLY A 71 -42.90 -38.93 1.85
C GLY A 71 -42.51 -37.54 1.33
N CYS A 72 -41.48 -36.92 1.92
CA CYS A 72 -40.99 -35.60 1.52
C CYS A 72 -40.41 -35.66 0.11
N GLY A 73 -41.04 -34.99 -0.87
CA GLY A 73 -40.68 -35.22 -2.26
C GLY A 73 -41.81 -35.10 -3.25
N PHE A 74 -42.96 -35.64 -2.84
CA PHE A 74 -44.03 -36.05 -3.75
C PHE A 74 -45.26 -35.15 -3.73
N ASP A 75 -45.42 -34.34 -2.68
CA ASP A 75 -46.43 -33.31 -2.63
C ASP A 75 -45.95 -32.05 -3.36
N PRO A 76 -46.73 -31.41 -4.25
CA PRO A 76 -46.32 -30.19 -4.94
C PRO A 76 -45.92 -29.05 -3.98
N SER A 77 -46.53 -28.98 -2.79
CA SER A 77 -46.14 -27.99 -1.78
C SER A 77 -44.73 -28.21 -1.23
N CYS A 78 -44.17 -29.41 -1.41
CA CYS A 78 -42.79 -29.69 -1.07
C CYS A 78 -41.80 -29.08 -2.07
N GLU A 79 -42.21 -28.64 -3.27
CA GLU A 79 -41.33 -27.95 -4.23
C GLU A 79 -40.91 -26.57 -3.73
N PHE A 80 -41.78 -25.90 -2.97
CA PHE A 80 -41.49 -24.63 -2.32
C PHE A 80 -41.13 -24.81 -0.84
N CYS A 81 -40.94 -26.05 -0.38
CA CYS A 81 -40.55 -26.29 0.99
C CYS A 81 -39.09 -25.88 1.19
N GLU A 82 -38.90 -24.78 1.92
CA GLU A 82 -37.58 -24.21 2.19
C GLU A 82 -36.60 -25.24 2.75
N LEU A 83 -37.07 -26.10 3.65
CA LEU A 83 -36.24 -27.16 4.24
C LEU A 83 -35.80 -28.19 3.20
N ARG A 84 -36.71 -28.67 2.35
CA ARG A 84 -36.37 -29.66 1.32
C ARG A 84 -35.41 -29.06 0.30
N ASN A 85 -35.68 -27.84 -0.15
CA ASN A 85 -34.85 -27.15 -1.12
C ASN A 85 -33.44 -26.92 -0.58
N ALA A 86 -33.32 -26.60 0.71
CA ALA A 86 -32.02 -26.49 1.37
C ALA A 86 -31.31 -27.86 1.47
N PHE A 87 -32.01 -28.97 1.74
CA PHE A 87 -31.40 -30.30 1.72
C PHE A 87 -30.86 -30.69 0.35
N SER A 88 -31.67 -30.55 -0.71
CA SER A 88 -31.25 -30.91 -2.06
C SER A 88 -29.99 -30.17 -2.49
N LYS A 89 -29.90 -28.86 -2.20
CA LYS A 89 -28.70 -28.07 -2.52
C LYS A 89 -27.42 -28.60 -1.88
N VAL A 90 -27.47 -28.94 -0.58
CA VAL A 90 -26.30 -29.45 0.15
C VAL A 90 -25.89 -30.84 -0.34
N LEU A 91 -26.84 -31.70 -0.72
CA LEU A 91 -26.54 -33.04 -1.21
C LEU A 91 -26.01 -33.03 -2.65
N GLU A 92 -26.49 -32.12 -3.51
CA GLU A 92 -26.17 -32.10 -4.94
C GLU A 92 -24.87 -31.35 -5.28
N SER A 93 -24.56 -30.21 -4.65
CA SER A 93 -23.36 -29.44 -5.05
C SER A 93 -22.74 -28.46 -4.05
N GLU A 94 -23.32 -28.26 -2.85
CA GLU A 94 -22.76 -27.31 -1.87
C GLU A 94 -21.93 -28.00 -0.76
N ASP A 95 -20.65 -27.66 -0.67
CA ASP A 95 -19.75 -28.07 0.42
C ASP A 95 -19.87 -27.18 1.69
N VAL A 96 -20.81 -26.23 1.70
CA VAL A 96 -20.98 -25.24 2.79
C VAL A 96 -22.31 -25.46 3.54
N PRO A 97 -22.33 -25.33 4.89
CA PRO A 97 -23.58 -25.49 5.64
C PRO A 97 -24.63 -24.37 5.40
N ILE A 98 -25.88 -24.74 5.12
CA ILE A 98 -27.03 -23.82 4.97
C ILE A 98 -27.78 -23.66 6.30
N LYS A 99 -28.19 -22.43 6.65
CA LYS A 99 -29.07 -22.15 7.80
C LYS A 99 -30.36 -21.46 7.36
N ILE A 100 -31.51 -21.93 7.85
CA ILE A 100 -32.84 -21.35 7.54
C ILE A 100 -33.74 -21.31 8.78
N GLU A 101 -34.67 -20.35 8.82
CA GLU A 101 -35.78 -20.32 9.78
C GLU A 101 -37.10 -20.38 9.03
N PHE A 102 -37.96 -21.34 9.37
CA PHE A 102 -39.23 -21.50 8.66
C PHE A 102 -40.32 -22.03 9.60
N LYS A 103 -41.58 -21.74 9.23
CA LYS A 103 -42.74 -22.31 9.90
C LYS A 103 -43.13 -23.62 9.23
N LYS A 104 -43.37 -24.66 10.01
CA LYS A 104 -43.92 -25.92 9.51
C LYS A 104 -44.88 -26.54 10.51
N SER A 105 -46.01 -26.96 9.98
CA SER A 105 -47.00 -27.75 10.70
C SER A 105 -46.51 -29.19 10.77
N ILE A 106 -46.28 -29.69 11.99
CA ILE A 106 -45.80 -31.03 12.28
C ILE A 106 -46.80 -31.73 13.20
N PHE A 107 -47.08 -32.99 12.91
CA PHE A 107 -47.95 -33.81 13.73
C PHE A 107 -47.16 -34.50 14.85
N VAL A 108 -47.47 -34.15 16.08
CA VAL A 108 -46.98 -34.80 17.30
C VAL A 108 -48.20 -35.38 18.01
N ASP A 109 -48.17 -36.68 18.34
CA ASP A 109 -49.30 -37.41 18.93
C ASP A 109 -50.65 -37.22 18.20
N ASP A 110 -50.61 -37.23 16.86
CA ASP A 110 -51.75 -37.01 15.94
C ASP A 110 -52.39 -35.61 15.96
N GLU A 111 -51.83 -34.66 16.71
CA GLU A 111 -52.24 -33.25 16.68
C GLU A 111 -51.34 -32.42 15.75
N GLU A 112 -51.97 -31.72 14.79
CA GLU A 112 -51.26 -30.79 13.92
C GLU A 112 -50.87 -29.54 14.70
N ASN A 113 -49.58 -29.36 14.91
CA ASN A 113 -49.05 -28.22 15.63
C ASN A 113 -48.15 -27.39 14.72
N ASP A 114 -48.38 -26.09 14.75
CA ASP A 114 -47.69 -25.10 13.92
C ASP A 114 -46.43 -24.63 14.63
N TYR A 115 -45.28 -25.13 14.18
CA TYR A 115 -44.00 -24.80 14.78
C TYR A 115 -43.15 -23.88 13.89
N TRP A 116 -42.32 -23.07 14.51
CA TRP A 116 -41.23 -22.35 13.85
C TRP A 116 -39.90 -22.99 14.21
N PHE A 117 -39.12 -23.41 13.21
CA PHE A 117 -37.82 -24.03 13.41
C PHE A 117 -36.70 -23.19 12.80
N ARG A 118 -35.56 -23.17 13.51
CA ARG A 118 -34.25 -22.82 12.95
C ARG A 118 -33.46 -24.09 12.67
N VAL A 119 -33.02 -24.25 11.43
CA VAL A 119 -32.35 -25.46 10.96
C VAL A 119 -31.01 -25.14 10.31
N SER A 120 -29.97 -25.92 10.63
CA SER A 120 -28.65 -25.84 9.95
C SER A 120 -28.27 -27.19 9.34
N ILE A 121 -27.91 -27.21 8.06
CA ILE A 121 -27.66 -28.40 7.23
C ILE A 121 -26.22 -28.34 6.72
N ALA A 122 -25.38 -29.33 7.03
CA ALA A 122 -23.97 -29.39 6.64
C ALA A 122 -23.65 -30.68 5.86
N PRO A 123 -22.82 -30.65 4.81
CA PRO A 123 -22.47 -31.85 4.06
C PRO A 123 -21.47 -32.75 4.81
N LEU A 124 -21.55 -34.05 4.58
CA LEU A 124 -20.69 -35.09 5.17
C LEU A 124 -20.38 -36.17 4.13
N LEU A 125 -19.11 -36.31 3.71
CA LEU A 125 -18.68 -37.35 2.77
C LEU A 125 -18.37 -38.66 3.51
N ARG A 126 -19.04 -39.75 3.16
CA ARG A 126 -18.77 -41.09 3.72
C ARG A 126 -18.57 -42.10 2.58
N GLY A 127 -17.31 -42.41 2.27
CA GLY A 127 -16.93 -43.15 1.06
C GLY A 127 -17.04 -42.26 -0.19
N GLN A 128 -17.55 -42.80 -1.31
CA GLN A 128 -17.87 -42.03 -2.54
C GLN A 128 -19.29 -41.40 -2.54
N LYS A 129 -19.97 -41.37 -1.39
CA LYS A 129 -21.38 -40.95 -1.25
C LYS A 129 -21.54 -39.73 -0.32
N ARG A 130 -22.28 -38.71 -0.75
CA ARG A 130 -22.54 -37.46 0.02
C ARG A 130 -23.73 -37.64 0.96
N HIS A 131 -23.55 -37.33 2.24
CA HIS A 131 -24.59 -37.28 3.27
C HIS A 131 -24.72 -35.84 3.77
N ALA A 132 -25.75 -35.54 4.56
CA ALA A 132 -25.94 -34.24 5.21
C ALA A 132 -26.27 -34.40 6.70
N VAL A 133 -25.63 -33.63 7.57
CA VAL A 133 -25.92 -33.50 9.00
C VAL A 133 -26.78 -32.27 9.22
N VAL A 134 -27.86 -32.40 9.97
CA VAL A 134 -28.88 -31.37 10.15
C VAL A 134 -29.13 -31.15 11.62
N THR A 135 -29.20 -29.90 12.06
CA THR A 135 -29.52 -29.52 13.44
C THR A 135 -30.80 -28.69 13.50
N PHE A 136 -31.68 -28.93 14.47
CA PHE A 136 -33.01 -28.31 14.63
C PHE A 136 -33.16 -27.63 16.00
N VAL A 137 -33.77 -26.43 16.01
CA VAL A 137 -34.12 -25.65 17.21
C VAL A 137 -35.51 -25.03 17.06
N ASP A 138 -36.42 -25.20 18.03
CA ASP A 138 -37.76 -24.58 18.04
C ASP A 138 -37.76 -23.13 18.57
N ILE A 139 -38.49 -22.26 17.90
CA ILE A 139 -38.62 -20.82 18.18
C ILE A 139 -40.08 -20.30 18.16
N THR A 140 -41.09 -21.16 18.30
CA THR A 140 -42.51 -20.85 18.10
C THR A 140 -43.09 -19.77 19.03
N GLU A 141 -42.88 -19.89 20.35
CA GLU A 141 -43.47 -18.97 21.34
C GLU A 141 -43.03 -17.51 21.12
N ARG A 142 -41.76 -17.36 20.73
CA ARG A 142 -41.18 -16.06 20.39
C ARG A 142 -41.92 -15.40 19.22
N LYS A 143 -42.28 -16.17 18.18
CA LYS A 143 -42.94 -15.65 16.98
C LYS A 143 -44.38 -15.19 17.23
N ASN A 144 -45.13 -15.87 18.09
CA ASN A 144 -46.52 -15.49 18.36
C ASN A 144 -46.68 -14.17 19.13
N ARG A 145 -45.74 -13.83 20.04
CA ARG A 145 -45.76 -12.51 20.72
C ARG A 145 -45.45 -11.35 19.78
N GLU A 146 -44.61 -11.58 18.77
CA GLU A 146 -44.28 -10.57 17.76
C GLU A 146 -45.55 -10.13 16.99
N LEU A 147 -46.46 -11.07 16.66
CA LEU A 147 -47.64 -10.79 15.82
C LEU A 147 -48.73 -9.94 16.52
N PHE A 148 -48.98 -10.17 17.82
CA PHE A 148 -50.02 -9.44 18.56
C PHE A 148 -49.69 -7.94 18.75
N LEU A 149 -48.41 -7.64 18.97
CA LEU A 149 -47.93 -6.25 19.10
C LEU A 149 -48.15 -5.43 17.81
N GLU A 150 -48.16 -6.09 16.65
CA GLU A 150 -48.34 -5.43 15.36
C GLU A 150 -49.76 -4.89 15.19
N GLN A 151 -50.79 -5.64 15.58
CA GLN A 151 -52.20 -5.26 15.37
C GLN A 151 -52.66 -4.07 16.22
N SER A 152 -52.19 -3.97 17.47
CA SER A 152 -52.55 -2.84 18.34
C SER A 152 -51.93 -1.52 17.87
N ARG A 153 -50.74 -1.58 17.26
CA ARG A 153 -50.03 -0.40 16.73
C ARG A 153 -50.82 0.28 15.59
N ASP A 154 -51.43 -0.51 14.72
CA ASP A 154 -52.15 -0.01 13.53
C ASP A 154 -53.41 0.79 13.87
N TYR A 155 -54.12 0.43 14.94
CA TYR A 155 -55.33 1.14 15.37
C TYR A 155 -55.03 2.58 15.82
N TYR A 156 -54.02 2.76 16.68
CA TYR A 156 -53.64 4.08 17.20
C TYR A 156 -53.10 5.00 16.11
N TYR A 157 -52.35 4.45 15.15
CA TYR A 157 -51.80 5.23 14.03
C TYR A 157 -52.92 5.94 13.22
N ARG A 158 -54.00 5.23 12.91
CA ARG A 158 -55.10 5.76 12.10
C ARG A 158 -55.87 6.92 12.75
N MET A 159 -55.92 6.97 14.09
CA MET A 159 -56.61 8.03 14.84
C MET A 159 -55.86 9.36 14.77
N PHE A 160 -54.55 9.35 14.99
CA PHE A 160 -53.73 10.56 14.94
C PHE A 160 -53.64 11.15 13.53
N GLU A 161 -53.61 10.29 12.51
CA GLU A 161 -53.51 10.72 11.10
C GLU A 161 -54.64 11.64 10.66
N ASN A 162 -55.86 11.45 11.15
CA ASN A 162 -57.04 12.15 10.64
C ASN A 162 -57.50 13.35 11.49
N PHE A 163 -56.68 13.82 12.44
CA PHE A 163 -57.04 14.94 13.32
C PHE A 163 -56.90 16.32 12.62
N PRO A 164 -57.84 17.28 12.76
CA PRO A 164 -57.87 18.51 11.95
C PRO A 164 -56.85 19.61 12.33
N THR A 165 -56.19 19.49 13.48
CA THR A 165 -55.11 20.40 13.90
C THR A 165 -53.75 19.87 13.45
N LEU A 166 -52.77 20.75 13.24
CA LEU A 166 -51.37 20.38 13.02
C LEU A 166 -50.84 19.67 14.26
N ILE A 167 -50.55 18.38 14.18
CA ILE A 167 -49.99 17.58 15.29
C ILE A 167 -48.65 16.99 14.86
N TRP A 168 -47.67 17.10 15.75
CA TRP A 168 -46.40 16.40 15.59
C TRP A 168 -45.92 15.80 16.91
N LYS A 169 -45.10 14.75 16.81
CA LYS A 169 -44.37 14.16 17.95
C LYS A 169 -42.88 14.19 17.69
N THR A 170 -42.09 14.49 18.71
CA THR A 170 -40.62 14.46 18.65
C THR A 170 -40.03 13.31 19.44
N ASP A 171 -38.79 12.95 19.10
CA ASP A 171 -37.91 12.15 19.95
C ASP A 171 -37.31 12.98 21.11
N LEU A 172 -36.40 12.35 21.88
CA LEU A 172 -35.69 12.95 23.02
C LEU A 172 -34.72 14.07 22.61
N GLU A 173 -34.19 14.00 21.40
CA GLU A 173 -33.33 15.02 20.80
C GLU A 173 -34.15 16.15 20.15
N GLY A 174 -35.47 15.99 20.12
CA GLY A 174 -36.46 16.90 19.59
C GLY A 174 -36.50 16.93 18.06
N ASN A 175 -36.06 15.88 17.39
CA ASN A 175 -36.34 15.68 15.97
C ASN A 175 -37.78 15.18 15.83
N VAL A 176 -38.45 15.62 14.78
CA VAL A 176 -39.84 15.24 14.59
C VAL A 176 -39.89 13.83 13.99
N VAL A 177 -40.58 12.94 14.68
CA VAL A 177 -40.71 11.53 14.31
C VAL A 177 -42.10 11.20 13.76
N TYR A 178 -43.05 12.13 13.88
CA TYR A 178 -44.42 11.95 13.42
C TYR A 178 -45.06 13.29 13.05
N PHE A 179 -45.79 13.31 11.93
CA PHE A 179 -46.72 14.35 11.53
C PHE A 179 -48.04 13.72 11.14
N ASN A 180 -49.15 14.32 11.56
CA ASN A 180 -50.44 13.94 11.03
C ASN A 180 -50.72 14.60 9.68
N ARG A 181 -51.70 14.09 8.93
CA ARG A 181 -52.10 14.57 7.61
C ARG A 181 -52.34 16.09 7.49
N SER A 182 -52.78 16.76 8.56
CA SER A 182 -52.99 18.21 8.55
C SER A 182 -51.73 19.02 8.25
N TRP A 183 -50.55 18.48 8.56
CA TRP A 183 -49.28 19.09 8.18
C TRP A 183 -49.14 19.22 6.69
N SER A 184 -49.45 18.17 5.93
CA SER A 184 -49.39 18.21 4.48
C SER A 184 -50.31 19.26 3.86
N LEU A 185 -51.45 19.53 4.48
CA LEU A 185 -52.39 20.56 4.02
C LEU A 185 -51.88 21.98 4.32
N PHE A 186 -51.26 22.20 5.48
CA PHE A 186 -50.75 23.52 5.87
C PHE A 186 -49.49 23.91 5.12
N THR A 187 -48.61 22.95 4.88
CA THR A 187 -47.33 23.17 4.20
C THR A 187 -47.37 22.87 2.71
N GLY A 188 -48.39 22.17 2.22
CA GLY A 188 -48.55 21.80 0.81
C GLY A 188 -47.60 20.71 0.32
N LYS A 189 -46.85 20.03 1.21
CA LYS A 189 -45.98 18.88 0.85
C LYS A 189 -46.46 17.62 1.53
N ASP A 190 -46.14 16.46 0.96
CA ASP A 190 -46.47 15.19 1.59
C ASP A 190 -45.64 14.91 2.87
N ASN A 191 -46.21 14.18 3.83
CA ASN A 191 -45.60 13.96 5.15
C ASN A 191 -44.37 13.06 5.09
N GLU A 192 -44.35 12.08 4.19
CA GLU A 192 -43.19 11.21 3.96
C GLU A 192 -41.97 12.01 3.47
N ALA A 193 -42.21 13.12 2.77
CA ALA A 193 -41.16 14.01 2.32
C ALA A 193 -40.51 14.83 3.46
N TYR A 194 -41.04 14.77 4.69
CA TYR A 194 -40.46 15.46 5.85
C TYR A 194 -39.59 14.56 6.73
N LEU A 195 -39.63 13.24 6.54
CA LEU A 195 -38.73 12.32 7.23
C LEU A 195 -37.31 12.46 6.65
N GLY A 196 -36.36 12.89 7.49
CA GLY A 196 -34.96 13.10 7.09
C GLY A 196 -34.63 14.50 6.57
N ILE A 197 -35.62 15.34 6.31
CA ILE A 197 -35.39 16.78 6.17
C ILE A 197 -35.23 17.35 7.57
N LYS A 198 -34.11 18.02 7.82
CA LYS A 198 -33.88 18.60 9.14
C LYS A 198 -35.00 19.60 9.38
N TRP A 199 -35.74 19.43 10.46
CA TRP A 199 -36.90 20.28 10.81
C TRP A 199 -36.62 21.78 10.70
N LEU A 200 -35.38 22.14 11.06
CA LEU A 200 -34.82 23.47 10.90
C LEU A 200 -34.91 24.00 9.47
N ASP A 201 -34.75 23.16 8.46
CA ASP A 201 -34.77 23.52 7.04
C ASP A 201 -36.12 24.06 6.56
N LEU A 202 -37.19 23.75 7.29
CA LEU A 202 -38.53 24.25 7.04
C LEU A 202 -38.78 25.57 7.76
N ILE A 203 -38.10 25.80 8.87
CA ILE A 203 -38.19 27.05 9.60
C ILE A 203 -37.47 28.13 8.79
N HIS A 204 -38.05 29.32 8.74
CA HIS A 204 -37.40 30.46 8.12
C HIS A 204 -36.02 30.64 8.74
N PRO A 205 -34.96 30.78 7.93
CA PRO A 205 -33.59 30.78 8.41
C PRO A 205 -33.33 31.66 9.63
N GLU A 206 -33.95 32.84 9.67
CA GLU A 206 -33.83 33.81 10.77
C GLU A 206 -34.42 33.32 12.11
N ASP A 207 -35.44 32.47 12.08
CA ASP A 207 -36.14 32.02 13.30
C ASP A 207 -35.50 30.74 13.88
N ARG A 208 -34.67 30.02 13.11
CA ARG A 208 -34.03 28.74 13.48
C ARG A 208 -33.21 28.82 14.76
N LYS A 209 -32.45 29.90 14.96
CA LYS A 209 -31.55 30.05 16.12
C LYS A 209 -32.34 30.25 17.41
N PHE A 210 -33.31 31.16 17.39
CA PHE A 210 -34.23 31.39 18.51
C PHE A 210 -34.99 30.10 18.85
N TYR A 211 -35.46 29.39 17.82
CA TYR A 211 -36.08 28.09 17.96
C TYR A 211 -35.15 27.08 18.64
N MET A 212 -33.88 26.94 18.23
CA MET A 212 -32.92 26.02 18.84
C MET A 212 -32.57 26.35 20.29
N GLU A 213 -32.44 27.63 20.63
CA GLU A 213 -32.11 28.07 21.99
C GLU A 213 -33.28 27.85 22.95
N LEU A 214 -34.49 28.23 22.53
CA LEU A 214 -35.69 27.94 23.31
C LEU A 214 -35.84 26.43 23.47
N LYS A 215 -35.70 25.66 22.39
CA LYS A 215 -35.70 24.20 22.39
C LYS A 215 -34.70 23.64 23.40
N LYS A 216 -33.44 24.07 23.41
CA LYS A 216 -32.44 23.59 24.38
C LYS A 216 -32.78 23.94 25.83
N LYS A 217 -33.30 25.14 26.08
CA LYS A 217 -33.66 25.62 27.43
C LYS A 217 -34.89 24.88 27.97
N THR A 218 -35.92 24.71 27.14
CA THR A 218 -37.19 24.09 27.55
C THR A 218 -37.10 22.57 27.60
N PHE A 219 -36.33 21.93 26.71
CA PHE A 219 -36.09 20.48 26.74
C PHE A 219 -35.39 20.02 28.02
N ARG A 220 -34.51 20.85 28.60
CA ARG A 220 -33.91 20.58 29.93
C ARG A 220 -34.91 20.73 31.09
N SER A 221 -35.95 21.55 30.92
CA SER A 221 -36.92 21.86 31.96
C SER A 221 -38.18 20.97 31.96
N GLN A 222 -38.39 20.18 30.89
CA GLN A 222 -39.55 19.29 30.70
C GLN A 222 -40.91 19.96 30.96
N LYS A 223 -41.06 21.22 30.56
CA LYS A 223 -42.27 22.02 30.73
C LYS A 223 -42.85 22.41 29.38
N SER A 224 -44.17 22.58 29.34
CA SER A 224 -44.84 23.06 28.13
C SER A 224 -44.40 24.49 27.78
N PHE A 225 -44.30 24.78 26.49
CA PHE A 225 -43.91 26.09 25.99
C PHE A 225 -44.58 26.39 24.64
N SER A 226 -44.72 27.67 24.30
CA SER A 226 -45.13 28.10 22.97
C SER A 226 -44.04 28.93 22.30
N ILE A 227 -44.01 28.87 20.96
CA ILE A 227 -43.06 29.61 20.15
C ILE A 227 -43.68 30.01 18.81
N GLN A 228 -43.42 31.23 18.39
CA GLN A 228 -43.86 31.76 17.10
C GLN A 228 -42.67 31.81 16.14
N TYR A 229 -42.83 31.22 14.96
CA TYR A 229 -41.79 31.16 13.95
C TYR A 229 -42.40 30.97 12.57
N ARG A 230 -41.64 31.23 11.51
CA ARG A 230 -42.09 31.06 10.14
C ARG A 230 -41.73 29.66 9.62
N ILE A 231 -42.66 29.00 8.93
CA ILE A 231 -42.47 27.74 8.21
C ILE A 231 -42.66 27.93 6.71
N ARG A 232 -41.82 27.26 5.93
CA ARG A 232 -41.84 27.26 4.47
C ARG A 232 -42.98 26.41 3.91
N HIS A 233 -43.81 27.02 3.07
CA HIS A 233 -44.83 26.37 2.26
C HIS A 233 -44.23 25.78 0.97
N ALA A 234 -44.91 24.82 0.35
CA ALA A 234 -44.47 24.13 -0.87
C ALA A 234 -44.30 25.07 -2.06
N THR A 235 -45.09 26.14 -2.14
CA THR A 235 -44.96 27.20 -3.16
C THR A 235 -43.72 28.09 -2.96
N GLY A 236 -42.98 27.89 -1.86
CA GLY A 236 -41.76 28.63 -1.55
C GLY A 236 -41.93 29.79 -0.57
N ASN A 237 -43.16 30.28 -0.38
CA ASN A 237 -43.45 31.35 0.57
C ASN A 237 -43.40 30.87 2.02
N TYR A 238 -43.20 31.79 2.95
CA TYR A 238 -43.18 31.49 4.39
C TYR A 238 -44.48 31.94 5.06
N ARG A 239 -44.97 31.10 5.98
CA ARG A 239 -46.16 31.35 6.81
C ARG A 239 -45.75 31.36 8.27
N TRP A 240 -46.32 32.25 9.08
CA TRP A 240 -46.09 32.23 10.51
C TRP A 240 -46.93 31.18 11.20
N ILE A 241 -46.33 30.43 12.11
CA ILE A 241 -46.98 29.46 12.97
C ILE A 241 -46.60 29.73 14.43
N GLU A 242 -47.58 29.57 15.31
CA GLU A 242 -47.38 29.42 16.75
C GLU A 242 -47.44 27.92 17.09
N GLY A 243 -46.29 27.36 17.43
CA GLY A 243 -46.17 25.98 17.89
C GLY A 243 -46.23 25.89 19.41
N ILE A 244 -47.12 25.06 19.93
CA ILE A 244 -47.29 24.77 21.35
C ILE A 244 -46.79 23.35 21.61
N TYR A 245 -45.85 23.20 22.54
CA TYR A 245 -45.16 21.96 22.85
C TYR A 245 -45.52 21.51 24.27
N SER A 246 -45.86 20.24 24.45
CA SER A 246 -46.12 19.59 25.74
C SER A 246 -45.30 18.31 25.90
N PRO A 247 -44.71 18.02 27.09
CA PRO A 247 -43.90 16.82 27.28
C PRO A 247 -44.75 15.54 27.19
N SER A 248 -44.20 14.52 26.52
CA SER A 248 -44.77 13.17 26.41
C SER A 248 -43.97 12.23 27.30
N PHE A 249 -44.63 11.24 27.90
CA PHE A 249 -43.99 10.23 28.76
C PHE A 249 -44.33 8.82 28.27
N GLU A 250 -43.38 7.90 28.43
CA GLU A 250 -43.54 6.48 28.15
C GLU A 250 -44.30 5.77 29.28
N VAL A 251 -44.70 4.51 29.05
CA VAL A 251 -45.53 3.72 29.99
C VAL A 251 -44.86 3.52 31.35
N ASP A 252 -43.53 3.50 31.39
CA ASP A 252 -42.72 3.41 32.61
C ASP A 252 -42.53 4.75 33.34
N GLY A 253 -43.15 5.82 32.84
CA GLY A 253 -43.07 7.17 33.39
C GLY A 253 -41.81 7.94 32.98
N SER A 254 -40.94 7.37 32.14
CA SER A 254 -39.79 8.07 31.60
C SER A 254 -40.19 9.12 30.56
N TYR A 255 -39.41 10.19 30.47
CA TYR A 255 -39.66 11.27 29.52
C TYR A 255 -39.37 10.80 28.09
N GLY A 256 -40.34 10.97 27.18
CA GLY A 256 -40.36 10.42 25.81
C GLY A 256 -40.38 11.48 24.71
N GLY A 257 -39.95 12.72 25.00
CA GLY A 257 -39.93 13.83 24.05
C GLY A 257 -41.13 14.77 24.18
N TYR A 258 -41.50 15.47 23.11
CA TYR A 258 -42.64 16.41 23.09
C TYR A 258 -43.69 16.00 22.06
N ILE A 259 -44.94 16.26 22.39
CA ILE A 259 -46.05 16.33 21.44
C ILE A 259 -46.48 17.79 21.30
N GLY A 260 -46.78 18.23 20.10
CA GLY A 260 -47.12 19.62 19.86
C GLY A 260 -48.25 19.85 18.89
N ILE A 261 -48.86 21.03 19.02
CA ILE A 261 -49.91 21.54 18.14
C ILE A 261 -49.53 22.88 17.52
N GLY A 262 -49.98 23.14 16.30
CA GLY A 262 -49.61 24.33 15.52
C GLY A 262 -50.79 25.20 15.11
N ILE A 263 -50.65 26.52 15.24
CA ILE A 263 -51.67 27.54 14.88
C ILE A 263 -51.07 28.54 13.88
N ASP A 264 -51.73 28.83 12.75
CA ASP A 264 -51.27 29.85 11.79
C ASP A 264 -51.54 31.29 12.29
N ILE A 265 -50.54 32.17 12.24
CA ILE A 265 -50.62 33.59 12.67
C ILE A 265 -50.12 34.58 11.61
N THR A 266 -50.02 34.19 10.34
CA THR A 266 -49.35 34.95 9.26
C THR A 266 -49.91 36.37 9.08
N ASP A 267 -51.23 36.53 9.01
CA ASP A 267 -51.85 37.83 8.70
C ASP A 267 -51.60 38.88 9.78
N ARG A 268 -51.51 38.44 11.05
CA ARG A 268 -51.26 39.33 12.18
C ARG A 268 -49.88 39.97 12.11
N LYS A 269 -48.86 39.24 11.64
CA LYS A 269 -47.47 39.72 11.60
C LYS A 269 -47.20 40.74 10.51
N ASN A 270 -47.85 40.62 9.36
CA ASN A 270 -47.65 41.54 8.23
C ASN A 270 -48.07 42.99 8.56
N LEU A 271 -49.05 43.19 9.45
CA LEU A 271 -49.51 44.52 9.85
C LEU A 271 -48.55 45.25 10.82
N GLU A 272 -47.87 44.52 11.71
CA GLU A 272 -46.93 45.10 12.68
C GLU A 272 -45.65 45.63 12.00
N GLU A 273 -45.15 44.94 10.96
CA GLU A 273 -43.93 45.33 10.25
C GLU A 273 -44.07 46.64 9.45
N GLY A 274 -45.25 46.90 8.87
CA GLY A 274 -45.50 48.09 8.05
C GLY A 274 -45.31 49.40 8.82
N LEU A 275 -45.69 49.42 10.11
CA LEU A 275 -45.65 50.62 10.96
C LEU A 275 -44.25 50.91 11.49
N ILE A 276 -43.45 49.87 11.73
CA ILE A 276 -42.04 49.96 12.15
C ILE A 276 -41.15 50.48 11.00
N ARG A 277 -41.45 50.10 9.75
CA ARG A 277 -40.66 50.48 8.57
C ARG A 277 -40.65 51.99 8.33
N TYR A 278 -41.75 52.69 8.60
CA TYR A 278 -41.85 54.15 8.48
C TYR A 278 -40.98 54.90 9.51
N LYS A 279 -41.02 54.50 10.80
CA LYS A 279 -40.14 55.09 11.84
C LYS A 279 -38.66 54.81 11.56
N MET A 280 -38.35 53.59 11.10
CA MET A 280 -36.98 53.25 10.70
C MET A 280 -36.46 54.13 9.56
N LEU A 281 -37.28 54.48 8.56
CA LEU A 281 -36.81 55.31 7.44
C LEU A 281 -36.48 56.75 7.87
N ALA A 282 -37.19 57.34 8.83
CA ALA A 282 -36.87 58.68 9.32
C ALA A 282 -35.67 58.71 10.31
N GLU A 283 -35.49 57.65 11.09
CA GLU A 283 -34.41 57.55 12.10
C GLU A 283 -33.11 56.93 11.55
N LYS A 284 -33.15 56.14 10.46
CA LYS A 284 -31.98 55.44 9.87
C LYS A 284 -31.39 56.09 8.60
N VAL A 285 -31.85 57.27 8.18
CA VAL A 285 -31.16 58.01 7.11
C VAL A 285 -29.75 58.36 7.61
N ARG A 286 -28.72 57.91 6.87
CA ARG A 286 -27.30 58.12 7.22
C ARG A 286 -26.88 59.57 7.15
N ASP A 287 -27.51 60.33 6.26
CA ASP A 287 -27.22 61.75 6.11
C ASP A 287 -27.55 62.47 7.43
N THR A 288 -26.61 63.26 7.93
CA THR A 288 -26.84 64.06 9.12
C THR A 288 -27.75 65.22 8.77
N ILE A 289 -28.94 65.28 9.35
CA ILE A 289 -29.94 66.30 9.04
C ILE A 289 -30.17 67.18 10.26
N LEU A 290 -29.93 68.48 10.07
CA LEU A 290 -30.30 69.53 11.02
C LEU A 290 -31.39 70.41 10.41
N PHE A 291 -32.43 70.68 11.19
CA PHE A 291 -33.42 71.69 10.89
C PHE A 291 -33.06 72.94 11.69
N VAL A 292 -32.91 74.06 11.00
CA VAL A 292 -32.31 75.27 11.56
C VAL A 292 -33.19 76.47 11.21
N GLU A 293 -33.39 77.37 12.17
CA GLU A 293 -34.00 78.68 11.90
C GLU A 293 -33.02 79.63 11.18
N THR A 294 -33.53 80.69 10.56
CA THR A 294 -32.72 81.69 9.85
C THR A 294 -31.77 82.48 10.77
N ASN A 295 -31.95 82.41 12.08
CA ASN A 295 -31.04 82.96 13.09
C ASN A 295 -29.88 82.01 13.47
N GLY A 296 -29.89 80.77 12.97
CA GLY A 296 -28.90 79.72 13.28
C GLY A 296 -29.25 78.81 14.44
N LYS A 297 -30.46 78.90 15.01
CA LYS A 297 -30.93 78.01 16.09
C LYS A 297 -31.35 76.65 15.52
N ILE A 298 -30.90 75.57 16.15
CA ILE A 298 -31.32 74.20 15.77
C ILE A 298 -32.71 73.94 16.35
N ILE A 299 -33.69 73.65 15.50
CA ILE A 299 -35.07 73.36 15.90
C ILE A 299 -35.38 71.86 15.90
N ASP A 300 -34.68 71.08 15.08
CA ASP A 300 -34.77 69.63 15.10
C ASP A 300 -33.52 68.97 14.50
N ALA A 301 -33.28 67.70 14.84
CA ALA A 301 -32.10 66.95 14.41
C ALA A 301 -32.43 65.45 14.31
N ASN A 302 -31.98 64.75 13.27
CA ASN A 302 -32.14 63.28 13.21
C ASN A 302 -31.12 62.56 14.12
N ASN A 303 -31.26 61.24 14.30
CA ASN A 303 -30.33 60.48 15.15
C ASN A 303 -28.91 60.48 14.59
N ALA A 304 -28.74 60.52 13.27
CA ALA A 304 -27.43 60.66 12.64
C ALA A 304 -26.72 61.95 13.08
N ALA A 305 -27.44 63.07 13.27
CA ALA A 305 -26.86 64.29 13.81
C ALA A 305 -26.39 64.17 15.28
N VAL A 306 -27.18 63.48 16.12
CA VAL A 306 -26.84 63.19 17.52
C VAL A 306 -25.55 62.36 17.59
N GLU A 307 -25.45 61.32 16.76
CA GLU A 307 -24.28 60.44 16.69
C GLU A 307 -23.05 61.16 16.11
N LEU A 308 -23.24 61.96 15.05
CA LEU A 308 -22.16 62.64 14.34
C LEU A 308 -21.55 63.77 15.19
N TYR A 309 -22.32 64.54 15.94
CA TYR A 309 -21.75 65.60 16.79
C TYR A 309 -21.47 65.16 18.24
N GLY A 310 -22.03 64.03 18.69
CA GLY A 310 -21.80 63.44 20.01
C GLY A 310 -22.64 64.04 21.15
N TYR A 311 -23.35 65.14 20.88
CA TYR A 311 -24.28 65.77 21.83
C TYR A 311 -25.59 64.98 21.95
N LYS A 312 -26.23 64.99 23.12
CA LYS A 312 -27.61 64.49 23.24
C LYS A 312 -28.56 65.38 22.44
N ARG A 313 -29.65 64.81 21.91
CA ARG A 313 -30.64 65.58 21.14
C ARG A 313 -31.10 66.86 21.85
N ARG A 314 -31.39 66.79 23.16
CA ARG A 314 -31.80 67.96 23.94
C ARG A 314 -30.73 69.06 23.97
N GLU A 315 -29.46 68.67 24.06
CA GLU A 315 -28.32 69.59 24.06
C GLU A 315 -28.13 70.21 22.68
N LEU A 316 -28.27 69.45 21.58
CA LEU A 316 -28.22 69.99 20.22
C LEU A 316 -29.29 71.06 19.97
N LEU A 317 -30.50 70.90 20.51
CA LEU A 317 -31.58 71.87 20.35
C LEU A 317 -31.39 73.16 21.17
N GLU A 318 -30.46 73.14 22.13
CA GLU A 318 -30.05 74.31 22.91
C GLU A 318 -28.88 75.06 22.25
N LEU A 319 -28.18 74.44 21.28
CA LEU A 319 -27.04 75.00 20.56
C LEU A 319 -27.46 75.76 19.29
N SER A 320 -26.55 76.61 18.83
CA SER A 320 -26.57 77.15 17.48
C SER A 320 -25.69 76.32 16.56
N VAL A 321 -26.02 76.26 15.26
CA VAL A 321 -25.13 75.62 14.29
C VAL A 321 -23.75 76.28 14.21
N PHE A 322 -23.62 77.55 14.61
CA PHE A 322 -22.31 78.23 14.69
C PHE A 322 -21.39 77.60 15.74
N ASP A 323 -21.94 76.96 16.78
CA ASP A 323 -21.16 76.27 17.81
C ASP A 323 -20.56 74.95 17.29
N LEU A 324 -21.07 74.44 16.17
CA LEU A 324 -20.63 73.18 15.54
C LEU A 324 -19.57 73.39 14.44
N ILE A 325 -19.31 74.64 14.03
CA ILE A 325 -18.42 74.99 12.90
C ILE A 325 -17.14 75.64 13.43
N GLU A 326 -15.98 75.20 12.93
CA GLU A 326 -14.71 75.82 13.27
C GLU A 326 -14.66 77.26 12.75
N GLY A 327 -14.40 78.22 13.65
CA GLY A 327 -14.43 79.67 13.34
C GLY A 327 -15.81 80.34 13.49
N GLY A 328 -16.87 79.59 13.82
CA GLY A 328 -18.16 80.15 14.27
C GLY A 328 -18.99 80.87 13.21
N ARG A 329 -18.70 80.69 11.92
CA ARG A 329 -19.46 81.28 10.81
C ARG A 329 -20.00 80.21 9.87
N SER A 330 -21.21 80.40 9.38
CA SER A 330 -21.86 79.48 8.44
C SER A 330 -22.14 80.20 7.12
N VAL A 331 -21.47 79.78 6.05
CA VAL A 331 -21.67 80.28 4.68
C VAL A 331 -23.14 80.13 4.26
N ALA A 332 -23.78 79.00 4.60
CA ALA A 332 -25.20 78.76 4.33
C ALA A 332 -26.12 79.82 4.96
N ILE A 333 -25.92 80.18 6.23
CA ILE A 333 -26.80 81.14 6.91
C ILE A 333 -26.57 82.57 6.39
N GLU A 334 -25.32 82.95 6.11
CA GLU A 334 -25.00 84.27 5.55
C GLU A 334 -25.63 84.46 4.16
N GLU A 335 -25.46 83.50 3.24
CA GLU A 335 -26.04 83.58 1.89
C GLU A 335 -27.58 83.49 1.91
N MET A 336 -28.18 82.71 2.82
CA MET A 336 -29.65 82.57 2.91
C MET A 336 -30.35 83.73 3.63
N LYS A 337 -29.66 84.44 4.54
CA LYS A 337 -30.16 85.71 5.11
C LYS A 337 -30.25 86.81 4.05
N ASN A 338 -29.31 86.85 3.13
CA ASN A 338 -29.26 87.84 2.06
C ASN A 338 -30.26 87.56 0.93
N GLY A 339 -30.89 86.38 0.91
CA GLY A 339 -31.92 86.00 -0.07
C GLY A 339 -31.38 85.72 -1.47
N GLU A 340 -30.08 85.45 -1.61
CA GLU A 340 -29.40 85.38 -2.90
C GLU A 340 -29.49 84.00 -3.57
N LYS A 341 -29.79 82.91 -2.83
CA LYS A 341 -29.87 81.52 -3.37
C LYS A 341 -30.88 80.63 -2.64
N ASP A 342 -31.50 79.69 -3.38
CA ASP A 342 -32.41 78.65 -2.85
C ASP A 342 -31.69 77.45 -2.20
N GLY A 343 -30.37 77.32 -2.39
CA GLY A 343 -29.54 76.30 -1.76
C GLY A 343 -28.04 76.57 -1.95
N VAL A 344 -27.22 76.04 -1.02
CA VAL A 344 -25.77 76.27 -0.98
C VAL A 344 -25.06 74.97 -0.64
N PHE A 345 -23.89 74.75 -1.24
CA PHE A 345 -23.04 73.59 -1.03
C PHE A 345 -21.58 73.99 -0.84
N PHE A 346 -20.95 73.53 0.22
CA PHE A 346 -19.55 73.85 0.55
C PHE A 346 -18.94 72.82 1.50
N GLU A 347 -17.61 72.76 1.52
CA GLU A 347 -16.84 71.99 2.50
C GLU A 347 -16.36 72.88 3.64
N THR A 348 -16.36 72.36 4.86
CA THR A 348 -15.87 73.07 6.05
C THR A 348 -15.43 72.08 7.12
N ILE A 349 -14.91 72.58 8.24
CA ILE A 349 -14.49 71.75 9.36
C ILE A 349 -15.48 71.95 10.50
N HIS A 350 -16.05 70.84 10.93
CA HIS A 350 -16.96 70.82 12.07
C HIS A 350 -16.28 70.26 13.31
N LYS A 351 -16.85 70.59 14.47
CA LYS A 351 -16.34 70.20 15.78
C LYS A 351 -17.38 69.38 16.54
N ARG A 352 -16.93 68.27 17.12
CA ARG A 352 -17.73 67.41 18.00
C ARG A 352 -17.71 67.90 19.45
N GLN A 353 -18.59 67.35 20.30
CA GLN A 353 -18.63 67.66 21.73
C GLN A 353 -17.28 67.38 22.45
N ASP A 354 -16.55 66.35 22.02
CA ASP A 354 -15.24 65.98 22.58
C ASP A 354 -14.08 66.88 22.14
N GLY A 355 -14.36 67.86 21.27
CA GLY A 355 -13.38 68.80 20.74
C GLY A 355 -12.66 68.36 19.47
N ARG A 356 -12.93 67.16 18.93
CA ARG A 356 -12.34 66.70 17.66
C ARG A 356 -12.92 67.44 16.47
N HIS A 357 -12.02 67.76 15.53
CA HIS A 357 -12.33 68.41 14.27
C HIS A 357 -12.38 67.36 13.16
N PHE A 358 -13.33 67.49 12.25
CA PHE A 358 -13.48 66.56 11.13
C PHE A 358 -14.04 67.30 9.90
N PRO A 359 -13.57 66.94 8.69
CA PRO A 359 -14.01 67.59 7.47
C PRO A 359 -15.43 67.13 7.12
N VAL A 360 -16.27 68.10 6.79
CA VAL A 360 -17.63 67.85 6.36
C VAL A 360 -17.95 68.59 5.07
N GLU A 361 -18.86 67.98 4.32
CA GLU A 361 -19.55 68.58 3.20
C GLU A 361 -20.97 68.94 3.64
N VAL A 362 -21.38 70.19 3.42
CA VAL A 362 -22.67 70.72 3.87
C VAL A 362 -23.50 71.17 2.68
N SER A 363 -24.70 70.61 2.55
CA SER A 363 -25.75 71.06 1.63
C SER A 363 -26.91 71.65 2.42
N ALA A 364 -27.23 72.92 2.20
CA ALA A 364 -28.32 73.59 2.88
C ALA A 364 -29.42 74.02 1.90
N LYS A 365 -30.70 73.83 2.27
CA LYS A 365 -31.87 74.24 1.48
C LYS A 365 -32.98 74.82 2.36
N THR A 366 -33.69 75.83 1.88
CA THR A 366 -34.79 76.45 2.63
C THR A 366 -36.16 75.83 2.29
N THR A 367 -37.04 75.65 3.28
CA THR A 367 -38.44 75.21 3.13
C THR A 367 -39.39 75.95 4.09
N LYS A 368 -40.71 75.74 3.95
CA LYS A 368 -41.74 76.24 4.88
C LYS A 368 -42.40 75.08 5.63
N ILE A 369 -42.40 75.14 6.97
CA ILE A 369 -43.15 74.22 7.84
C ILE A 369 -44.05 75.08 8.73
N ASN A 370 -45.37 74.86 8.68
CA ASN A 370 -46.37 75.64 9.42
C ASN A 370 -46.16 77.17 9.29
N GLU A 371 -45.98 77.66 8.06
CA GLU A 371 -45.72 79.07 7.70
C GLU A 371 -44.38 79.68 8.18
N LYS A 372 -43.56 78.93 8.92
CA LYS A 372 -42.21 79.36 9.31
C LYS A 372 -41.15 78.91 8.30
N ARG A 373 -40.21 79.79 7.98
CA ARG A 373 -39.07 79.51 7.09
C ARG A 373 -38.01 78.72 7.87
N VAL A 374 -37.70 77.52 7.41
CA VAL A 374 -36.75 76.59 8.03
C VAL A 374 -35.68 76.22 7.01
N ILE A 375 -34.42 76.19 7.44
CA ILE A 375 -33.28 75.72 6.66
C ILE A 375 -33.04 74.26 7.03
N ILE A 376 -33.05 73.38 6.04
CA ILE A 376 -32.65 71.98 6.17
C ILE A 376 -31.19 71.89 5.75
N CYS A 377 -30.32 71.51 6.68
CA CYS A 377 -28.91 71.25 6.44
C CYS A 377 -28.68 69.75 6.41
N ILE A 378 -28.16 69.26 5.30
CA ILE A 378 -27.63 67.91 5.13
C ILE A 378 -26.12 67.99 5.26
N ILE A 379 -25.57 67.33 6.25
CA ILE A 379 -24.13 67.29 6.54
C ILE A 379 -23.62 65.87 6.28
N ARG A 380 -22.50 65.75 5.56
CA ARG A 380 -21.81 64.49 5.30
C ARG A 380 -20.38 64.56 5.78
N ASP A 381 -19.97 63.57 6.57
CA ASP A 381 -18.58 63.38 6.94
C ASP A 381 -17.81 62.84 5.73
N ILE A 382 -16.78 63.56 5.29
CA ILE A 382 -15.98 63.18 4.12
C ILE A 382 -14.61 62.58 4.51
N SER A 383 -14.43 62.21 5.78
CA SER A 383 -13.19 61.62 6.29
C SER A 383 -12.79 60.34 5.51
N GLU A 384 -13.75 59.46 5.19
CA GLU A 384 -13.47 58.20 4.47
C GLU A 384 -13.04 58.43 3.01
N ARG A 385 -13.62 59.44 2.35
CA ARG A 385 -13.21 59.85 1.00
C ARG A 385 -11.78 60.38 1.01
N LYS A 386 -11.45 61.23 1.99
CA LYS A 386 -10.08 61.73 2.18
C LYS A 386 -9.10 60.62 2.52
N ASN A 387 -9.52 59.65 3.34
CA ASN A 387 -8.71 58.47 3.64
C ASN A 387 -8.54 57.56 2.43
N SER A 388 -9.53 57.43 1.54
CA SER A 388 -9.43 56.65 0.31
C SER A 388 -8.53 57.32 -0.73
N GLU A 389 -8.59 58.65 -0.84
CA GLU A 389 -7.64 59.44 -1.65
C GLU A 389 -6.21 59.23 -1.14
N ASN A 390 -6.01 59.28 0.18
CA ASN A 390 -4.70 58.98 0.78
C ASN A 390 -4.30 57.50 0.63
N ALA A 391 -5.24 56.56 0.75
CA ALA A 391 -4.96 55.14 0.59
C ALA A 391 -4.59 54.77 -0.86
N LEU A 392 -5.12 55.50 -1.85
CA LEU A 392 -4.72 55.36 -3.25
C LEU A 392 -3.26 55.82 -3.43
N ILE A 393 -2.89 56.95 -2.82
CA ILE A 393 -1.49 57.43 -2.79
C ILE A 393 -0.60 56.39 -2.11
N ASP A 394 -1.00 55.89 -0.93
CA ASP A 394 -0.26 54.84 -0.20
C ASP A 394 -0.17 53.53 -1.01
N SER A 395 -1.21 53.18 -1.78
CA SER A 395 -1.22 51.99 -2.63
C SER A 395 -0.30 52.16 -3.84
N GLU A 396 -0.24 53.35 -4.43
CA GLU A 396 0.70 53.68 -5.50
C GLU A 396 2.15 53.62 -4.97
N GLU A 397 2.40 54.19 -3.78
CA GLU A 397 3.71 54.10 -3.13
C GLU A 397 4.08 52.65 -2.81
N LYS A 398 3.15 51.84 -2.28
CA LYS A 398 3.37 50.41 -2.03
C LYS A 398 3.68 49.66 -3.32
N PHE A 399 2.96 49.92 -4.40
CA PHE A 399 3.24 49.32 -5.70
C PHE A 399 4.66 49.69 -6.16
N ARG A 400 5.04 50.98 -6.13
CA ARG A 400 6.40 51.42 -6.46
C ARG A 400 7.45 50.69 -5.62
N GLN A 401 7.24 50.58 -4.30
CA GLN A 401 8.17 49.90 -3.40
C GLN A 401 8.31 48.40 -3.72
N VAL A 402 7.21 47.68 -3.92
CA VAL A 402 7.25 46.24 -4.25
C VAL A 402 7.85 46.00 -5.63
N PHE A 403 7.49 46.83 -6.60
CA PHE A 403 7.96 46.73 -7.97
C PHE A 403 9.46 47.00 -8.06
N HIS A 404 9.95 48.12 -7.51
CA HIS A 404 11.37 48.48 -7.56
C HIS A 404 12.27 47.64 -6.64
N ASN A 405 11.76 47.11 -5.52
CA ASN A 405 12.55 46.27 -4.59
C ASN A 405 12.41 44.75 -4.84
N SER A 406 11.77 44.32 -5.93
CA SER A 406 11.72 42.91 -6.33
C SER A 406 13.13 42.37 -6.58
N SER A 407 13.43 41.13 -6.17
CA SER A 407 14.72 40.48 -6.47
C SER A 407 14.87 40.11 -7.94
N ASP A 408 13.75 39.98 -8.66
CA ASP A 408 13.72 39.69 -10.08
C ASP A 408 13.57 41.00 -10.87
N ALA A 409 14.15 41.03 -12.08
CA ALA A 409 13.95 42.13 -13.03
C ALA A 409 12.56 42.01 -13.66
N ILE A 410 11.78 43.09 -13.65
CA ILE A 410 10.39 43.09 -14.14
C ILE A 410 10.24 44.14 -15.24
N PHE A 411 9.70 43.70 -16.37
CA PHE A 411 9.35 44.54 -17.51
C PHE A 411 7.86 44.43 -17.80
N VAL A 412 7.20 45.59 -17.89
CA VAL A 412 5.80 45.70 -18.28
C VAL A 412 5.74 46.39 -19.63
N GLN A 413 5.20 45.70 -20.64
CA GLN A 413 5.15 46.20 -22.01
C GLN A 413 3.76 46.06 -22.62
N GLU A 414 3.33 47.05 -23.39
CA GLU A 414 2.14 46.98 -24.23
C GLU A 414 2.50 46.22 -25.50
N ILE A 415 1.73 45.18 -25.84
CA ILE A 415 1.97 44.34 -27.02
C ILE A 415 0.90 44.65 -28.07
N ASN A 416 1.31 44.76 -29.33
CA ASN A 416 0.39 44.85 -30.46
C ASN A 416 -0.29 43.49 -30.75
N GLU A 417 -1.44 43.48 -31.44
CA GLU A 417 -2.22 42.27 -31.76
C GLU A 417 -1.40 41.20 -32.53
N ASP A 418 -0.37 41.64 -33.25
CA ASP A 418 0.53 40.82 -34.08
C ASP A 418 1.63 40.12 -33.25
N GLY A 419 1.76 40.41 -31.95
CA GLY A 419 2.75 39.81 -31.05
C GLY A 419 4.21 40.23 -31.27
N ALA A 420 4.51 40.95 -32.34
CA ALA A 420 5.84 41.46 -32.66
C ALA A 420 5.99 42.93 -32.20
N ASN A 421 6.98 43.16 -31.34
CA ASN A 421 7.37 44.45 -30.72
C ASN A 421 6.45 44.92 -29.59
N GLY A 422 6.97 44.85 -28.35
CA GLY A 422 6.35 45.44 -27.17
C GLY A 422 6.86 46.86 -26.92
N ARG A 423 5.96 47.83 -26.71
CA ARG A 423 6.33 49.15 -26.19
C ARG A 423 6.48 49.05 -24.68
N LEU A 424 7.68 49.32 -24.16
CA LEU A 424 7.91 49.36 -22.72
C LEU A 424 7.02 50.43 -22.07
N ILE A 425 6.26 50.01 -21.06
CA ILE A 425 5.42 50.88 -20.24
C ILE A 425 6.14 51.21 -18.94
N GLU A 426 6.74 50.19 -18.30
CA GLU A 426 7.40 50.35 -17.00
C GLU A 426 8.47 49.29 -16.78
N VAL A 427 9.54 49.64 -16.07
CA VAL A 427 10.66 48.74 -15.74
C VAL A 427 11.17 49.01 -14.33
N ASN A 428 11.45 47.94 -13.58
CA ASN A 428 11.86 48.08 -12.19
C ASN A 428 13.36 48.39 -12.04
N GLN A 429 13.77 48.82 -10.83
CA GLN A 429 15.17 49.20 -10.57
C GLN A 429 16.13 48.00 -10.72
N THR A 430 15.70 46.83 -10.27
CA THR A 430 16.45 45.58 -10.36
C THR A 430 16.83 45.21 -11.79
N ALA A 431 15.98 45.52 -12.78
CA ALA A 431 16.34 45.34 -14.19
C ALA A 431 17.55 46.21 -14.58
N GLY A 432 17.58 47.47 -14.12
CA GLY A 432 18.73 48.36 -14.33
C GLY A 432 20.00 47.83 -13.71
N ASP A 433 19.93 47.36 -12.46
CA ASP A 433 21.08 46.79 -11.75
C ASP A 433 21.55 45.46 -12.38
N MET A 434 20.62 44.58 -12.75
CA MET A 434 20.90 43.26 -13.34
C MET A 434 21.48 43.35 -14.75
N PHE A 435 20.99 44.26 -15.59
CA PHE A 435 21.41 44.39 -16.99
C PHE A 435 22.36 45.56 -17.24
N GLN A 436 22.63 46.39 -16.24
CA GLN A 436 23.51 47.56 -16.26
C GLN A 436 23.04 48.68 -17.21
N TYR A 437 21.73 48.88 -17.33
CA TYR A 437 21.12 49.99 -18.07
C TYR A 437 20.53 51.00 -17.07
N THR A 438 20.54 52.29 -17.42
CA THR A 438 19.76 53.27 -16.65
C THR A 438 18.27 53.17 -16.99
N TYR A 439 17.42 53.72 -16.13
CA TYR A 439 15.98 53.72 -16.35
C TYR A 439 15.60 54.34 -17.70
N GLU A 440 16.20 55.48 -18.06
CA GLU A 440 15.94 56.18 -19.31
C GLU A 440 16.40 55.37 -20.54
N GLU A 441 17.55 54.69 -20.45
CA GLU A 441 18.12 53.92 -21.56
C GLU A 441 17.20 52.76 -21.98
N PHE A 442 16.41 52.17 -21.06
CA PHE A 442 15.45 51.14 -21.42
C PHE A 442 14.35 51.63 -22.36
N PHE A 443 13.93 52.89 -22.24
CA PHE A 443 12.90 53.48 -23.10
C PHE A 443 13.44 53.95 -24.45
N GLU A 444 14.77 54.05 -24.61
CA GLU A 444 15.43 54.32 -25.88
C GLU A 444 15.61 53.06 -26.75
N LEU A 445 15.48 51.87 -26.16
CA LEU A 445 15.58 50.60 -26.86
C LEU A 445 14.23 50.24 -27.50
N ASP A 446 14.23 50.03 -28.82
CA ASP A 446 13.14 49.27 -29.46
C ASP A 446 13.13 47.84 -28.88
N ASP A 447 12.06 47.49 -28.16
CA ASP A 447 11.83 46.23 -27.45
C ASP A 447 13.03 45.76 -26.58
N PRO A 448 13.18 46.31 -25.36
CA PRO A 448 14.33 46.05 -24.51
C PRO A 448 14.44 44.58 -24.10
N ILE A 449 13.32 43.87 -23.92
CA ILE A 449 13.38 42.46 -23.49
C ILE A 449 13.91 41.58 -24.62
N PHE A 450 13.47 41.83 -25.86
CA PHE A 450 13.96 41.10 -27.02
C PHE A 450 15.46 41.33 -27.28
N LYS A 451 15.97 42.54 -27.03
CA LYS A 451 17.40 42.86 -27.19
C LYS A 451 18.29 42.26 -26.10
N ILE A 452 17.79 42.20 -24.87
CA ILE A 452 18.57 41.75 -23.71
C ILE A 452 18.56 40.23 -23.60
N ILE A 453 17.43 39.59 -23.87
CA ILE A 453 17.25 38.13 -23.74
C ILE A 453 17.62 37.43 -25.04
N GLN A 454 18.69 36.63 -25.03
CA GLN A 454 19.11 35.81 -26.16
C GLN A 454 18.36 34.47 -26.16
N ALA A 455 17.04 34.50 -26.37
CA ALA A 455 16.24 33.29 -26.45
C ALA A 455 16.76 32.35 -27.58
N PRO A 456 16.95 31.04 -27.33
CA PRO A 456 17.34 30.11 -28.37
C PRO A 456 16.09 29.72 -29.18
N GLY A 457 15.95 30.23 -30.41
CA GLY A 457 14.96 29.74 -31.40
C GLY A 457 13.72 30.62 -31.63
N ASP A 458 12.97 30.26 -32.70
CA ASP A 458 11.87 30.99 -33.34
C ASP A 458 10.95 31.77 -32.39
N THR A 459 10.97 33.09 -32.51
CA THR A 459 10.06 34.02 -31.83
C THR A 459 8.59 33.61 -32.02
N GLU A 460 8.25 33.05 -33.19
CA GLU A 460 6.92 32.53 -33.51
C GLU A 460 6.49 31.36 -32.62
N ARG A 461 7.41 30.44 -32.24
CA ARG A 461 7.06 29.29 -31.40
C ARG A 461 6.71 29.73 -29.98
N ASN A 462 7.50 30.64 -29.42
CA ASN A 462 7.25 31.17 -28.07
C ASN A 462 5.96 32.00 -28.02
N LEU A 463 5.66 32.75 -29.09
CA LEU A 463 4.39 33.48 -29.23
C LEU A 463 3.18 32.53 -29.34
N ASN A 464 3.31 31.43 -30.09
CA ASN A 464 2.25 30.43 -30.19
C ASN A 464 2.01 29.71 -28.86
N GLU A 465 3.08 29.33 -28.13
CA GLU A 465 2.95 28.72 -26.80
C GLU A 465 2.35 29.68 -25.76
N LEU A 466 2.63 30.99 -25.84
CA LEU A 466 2.04 32.02 -24.99
C LEU A 466 0.57 32.33 -25.34
N ASN A 467 0.15 32.09 -26.59
CA ASN A 467 -1.25 32.18 -26.98
C ASN A 467 -2.06 30.95 -26.54
N GLU A 468 -1.42 29.78 -26.42
CA GLU A 468 -2.05 28.54 -25.91
C GLU A 468 -2.03 28.44 -24.37
N LYS A 469 -1.04 29.03 -23.70
CA LYS A 469 -0.85 28.99 -22.24
C LYS A 469 -0.89 30.40 -21.65
N ASP A 470 -1.52 30.59 -20.48
CA ASP A 470 -1.61 31.90 -19.80
C ASP A 470 -0.22 32.50 -19.43
N TYR A 471 0.82 31.67 -19.40
CA TYR A 471 2.21 32.08 -19.22
C TYR A 471 3.18 31.06 -19.85
N ILE A 472 4.40 31.51 -20.13
CA ILE A 472 5.53 30.66 -20.52
C ILE A 472 6.71 30.87 -19.55
N THR A 473 7.53 29.83 -19.39
CA THR A 473 8.78 29.90 -18.63
C THR A 473 9.89 29.30 -19.48
N LEU A 474 11.00 30.03 -19.62
CA LEU A 474 12.13 29.62 -20.43
C LEU A 474 13.46 29.94 -19.73
N GLN A 475 14.39 29.00 -19.76
CA GLN A 475 15.76 29.22 -19.29
C GLN A 475 16.65 29.55 -20.48
N THR A 476 17.37 30.66 -20.38
CA THR A 476 18.13 31.24 -21.49
C THR A 476 19.30 32.09 -20.97
N LYS A 477 19.92 32.86 -21.85
CA LYS A 477 21.04 33.75 -21.57
C LYS A 477 20.63 35.18 -21.84
N ALA A 478 20.87 36.07 -20.89
CA ALA A 478 20.73 37.51 -21.08
C ALA A 478 22.09 38.16 -21.32
N ARG A 479 22.14 39.23 -22.10
CA ARG A 479 23.33 40.06 -22.29
C ARG A 479 23.23 41.32 -21.44
N ARG A 480 24.23 41.59 -20.62
CA ARG A 480 24.38 42.89 -19.94
C ARG A 480 24.96 43.93 -20.90
N LYS A 481 24.86 45.21 -20.54
CA LYS A 481 25.40 46.34 -21.33
C LYS A 481 26.91 46.24 -21.58
N ASP A 482 27.68 45.75 -20.60
CA ASP A 482 29.12 45.50 -20.73
C ASP A 482 29.49 44.32 -21.65
N GLY A 483 28.49 43.60 -22.17
CA GLY A 483 28.65 42.44 -23.05
C GLY A 483 28.76 41.09 -22.31
N SER A 484 28.80 41.08 -20.99
CA SER A 484 28.77 39.85 -20.19
C SER A 484 27.44 39.11 -20.34
N ILE A 485 27.48 37.79 -20.16
CA ILE A 485 26.33 36.91 -20.37
C ILE A 485 25.92 36.32 -19.03
N LEU A 486 24.63 36.41 -18.73
CA LEU A 486 24.01 35.90 -17.51
C LEU A 486 23.04 34.77 -17.84
N PRO A 487 23.11 33.60 -17.19
CA PRO A 487 22.04 32.61 -17.28
C PRO A 487 20.81 33.15 -16.53
N VAL A 488 19.67 33.17 -17.22
CA VAL A 488 18.43 33.71 -16.68
C VAL A 488 17.26 32.77 -16.92
N GLU A 489 16.30 32.79 -16.02
CA GLU A 489 14.98 32.21 -16.20
C GLU A 489 13.99 33.35 -16.47
N VAL A 490 13.30 33.30 -17.61
CA VAL A 490 12.34 34.31 -18.04
C VAL A 490 10.94 33.71 -17.95
N ILE A 491 10.08 34.38 -17.20
CA ILE A 491 8.66 34.09 -17.11
C ILE A 491 7.94 35.21 -17.84
N CYS A 492 7.21 34.87 -18.91
CA CYS A 492 6.40 35.82 -19.64
C CYS A 492 4.93 35.45 -19.47
N SER A 493 4.13 36.42 -19.01
CA SER A 493 2.67 36.31 -18.88
C SER A 493 2.01 37.47 -19.60
N HIS A 494 0.77 37.31 -20.05
CA HIS A 494 0.00 38.41 -20.63
C HIS A 494 -1.28 38.67 -19.83
N CYS A 495 -1.68 39.93 -19.80
CA CYS A 495 -2.92 40.37 -19.17
C CYS A 495 -3.56 41.51 -19.98
N TYR A 496 -4.85 41.76 -19.77
CA TYR A 496 -5.54 42.90 -20.38
C TYR A 496 -5.70 44.02 -19.36
N LEU A 497 -5.20 45.21 -19.70
CA LEU A 497 -5.40 46.43 -18.92
C LEU A 497 -6.06 47.47 -19.82
N ASN A 498 -7.28 47.89 -19.49
CA ASN A 498 -8.07 48.84 -20.28
C ASN A 498 -8.17 48.46 -21.78
N GLU A 499 -8.53 47.20 -22.06
CA GLU A 499 -8.65 46.63 -23.42
C GLU A 499 -7.34 46.51 -24.21
N LYS A 500 -6.20 46.92 -23.63
CA LYS A 500 -4.86 46.73 -24.21
C LYS A 500 -4.22 45.45 -23.68
N LYS A 501 -3.60 44.67 -24.59
CA LYS A 501 -2.84 43.48 -24.22
C LYS A 501 -1.46 43.90 -23.70
N MET A 502 -1.13 43.47 -22.49
CA MET A 502 0.12 43.77 -21.80
C MET A 502 0.90 42.47 -21.59
N ALA A 503 2.22 42.50 -21.75
CA ALA A 503 3.12 41.44 -21.29
C ALA A 503 3.83 41.89 -20.01
N ILE A 504 3.88 40.98 -19.04
CA ILE A 504 4.73 41.09 -17.85
C ILE A 504 5.81 40.03 -17.98
N ASN A 505 7.05 40.49 -18.16
CA ASN A 505 8.23 39.64 -18.22
C ASN A 505 8.99 39.75 -16.89
N ILE A 506 9.12 38.64 -16.19
CA ILE A 506 9.92 38.51 -14.99
C ILE A 506 11.18 37.74 -15.36
N VAL A 507 12.35 38.34 -15.12
CA VAL A 507 13.65 37.75 -15.41
C VAL A 507 14.40 37.54 -14.12
N ARG A 508 14.74 36.28 -13.84
CA ARG A 508 15.47 35.86 -12.66
C ARG A 508 16.88 35.42 -13.03
N ASP A 509 17.87 35.91 -12.28
CA ASP A 509 19.24 35.41 -12.34
C ASP A 509 19.31 34.02 -11.69
N ILE A 510 19.78 33.02 -12.44
CA ILE A 510 19.89 31.63 -11.95
C ILE A 510 21.34 31.16 -11.80
N THR A 511 22.30 32.07 -11.80
CA THR A 511 23.73 31.76 -11.66
C THR A 511 24.01 30.94 -10.39
N GLU A 512 23.55 31.41 -9.23
CA GLU A 512 23.81 30.75 -7.94
C GLU A 512 23.13 29.37 -7.87
N ARG A 513 21.90 29.27 -8.38
CA ARG A 513 21.16 28.00 -8.43
C ARG A 513 21.88 26.95 -9.26
N LEU A 514 22.35 27.31 -10.46
CA LEU A 514 23.10 26.39 -11.31
C LEU A 514 24.42 25.96 -10.67
N ALA A 515 25.12 26.88 -9.99
CA ALA A 515 26.36 26.55 -9.27
C ALA A 515 26.13 25.56 -8.11
N VAL A 516 25.03 25.72 -7.36
CA VAL A 516 24.64 24.79 -6.28
C VAL A 516 24.23 23.43 -6.83
N GLU A 517 23.45 23.38 -7.92
CA GLU A 517 23.06 22.13 -8.57
C GLU A 517 24.28 21.35 -9.07
N GLU A 518 25.26 22.04 -9.66
CA GLU A 518 26.51 21.43 -10.13
C GLU A 518 27.40 20.95 -8.98
N ALA A 519 27.55 21.74 -7.92
CA ALA A 519 28.29 21.35 -6.71
C ALA A 519 27.67 20.12 -6.03
N LEU A 520 26.34 20.06 -5.96
CA LEU A 520 25.63 18.91 -5.39
C LEU A 520 25.82 17.66 -6.25
N LYS A 521 25.77 17.79 -7.57
CA LYS A 521 26.01 16.68 -8.49
C LYS A 521 27.42 16.12 -8.33
N LEU A 522 28.43 16.99 -8.27
CA LEU A 522 29.83 16.59 -8.05
C LEU A 522 30.00 15.88 -6.70
N ALA A 523 29.46 16.44 -5.62
CA ALA A 523 29.54 15.82 -4.29
C ALA A 523 28.88 14.44 -4.24
N LYS A 524 27.77 14.25 -4.97
CA LYS A 524 27.10 12.95 -5.10
C LYS A 524 27.95 11.95 -5.86
N GLU A 525 28.53 12.35 -7.00
CA GLU A 525 29.40 11.49 -7.80
C GLU A 525 30.67 11.07 -7.01
N GLU A 526 31.26 11.98 -6.22
CA GLU A 526 32.37 11.66 -5.31
C GLU A 526 31.96 10.67 -4.21
N ALA A 527 30.78 10.82 -3.62
CA ALA A 527 30.29 9.90 -2.59
C ALA A 527 30.01 8.50 -3.17
N GLU A 528 29.41 8.41 -4.35
CA GLU A 528 29.11 7.14 -5.02
C GLU A 528 30.38 6.40 -5.44
N THR A 529 31.35 7.12 -6.01
CA THR A 529 32.66 6.55 -6.38
C THR A 529 33.45 6.06 -5.16
N ALA A 530 33.45 6.83 -4.07
CA ALA A 530 34.07 6.40 -2.81
C ALA A 530 33.41 5.13 -2.23
N ASN A 531 32.09 5.02 -2.29
CA ASN A 531 31.36 3.85 -1.80
C ASN A 531 31.59 2.61 -2.67
N GLN A 532 31.67 2.79 -4.00
CA GLN A 532 32.00 1.72 -4.92
C GLN A 532 33.44 1.21 -4.69
N ALA A 533 34.42 2.13 -4.54
CA ALA A 533 35.80 1.77 -4.22
C ALA A 533 35.93 1.04 -2.88
N LYS A 534 35.19 1.49 -1.84
CA LYS A 534 35.11 0.80 -0.53
C LYS A 534 34.60 -0.63 -0.69
N SER A 535 33.56 -0.83 -1.50
CA SER A 535 32.96 -2.15 -1.74
C SER A 535 33.88 -3.09 -2.51
N GLU A 536 34.55 -2.60 -3.56
CA GLU A 536 35.53 -3.37 -4.35
C GLU A 536 36.75 -3.73 -3.50
N PHE A 537 37.24 -2.80 -2.67
CA PHE A 537 38.33 -3.07 -1.73
C PHE A 537 37.99 -4.19 -0.74
N LEU A 538 36.79 -4.17 -0.15
CA LEU A 538 36.35 -5.18 0.80
C LEU A 538 36.15 -6.56 0.15
N ALA A 539 35.63 -6.59 -1.08
CA ALA A 539 35.49 -7.83 -1.85
C ALA A 539 36.86 -8.47 -2.15
N ASN A 540 37.82 -7.66 -2.60
CA ASN A 540 39.18 -8.11 -2.90
C ASN A 540 39.91 -8.56 -1.62
N MET A 541 39.86 -7.77 -0.54
CA MET A 541 40.43 -8.17 0.75
C MET A 541 39.85 -9.48 1.26
N SER A 542 38.55 -9.72 1.13
CA SER A 542 38.00 -10.99 1.56
C SER A 542 38.53 -12.16 0.75
N HIS A 543 38.74 -12.01 -0.56
CA HIS A 543 39.31 -13.06 -1.38
C HIS A 543 40.76 -13.35 -0.96
N GLU A 544 41.56 -12.29 -0.76
CA GLU A 544 42.96 -12.36 -0.31
C GLU A 544 43.14 -12.96 1.09
N ILE A 545 42.16 -12.78 1.99
CA ILE A 545 42.21 -13.40 3.33
C ILE A 545 41.66 -14.85 3.30
N ARG A 546 40.69 -15.15 2.44
CA ARG A 546 40.07 -16.48 2.34
C ARG A 546 41.04 -17.53 1.83
N THR A 547 41.85 -17.20 0.82
CA THR A 547 42.81 -18.12 0.20
C THR A 547 43.82 -18.72 1.20
N PRO A 548 44.57 -17.92 1.99
CA PRO A 548 45.49 -18.48 2.98
C PRO A 548 44.77 -19.22 4.11
N LEU A 549 43.59 -18.76 4.53
CA LEU A 549 42.82 -19.45 5.58
C LEU A 549 42.33 -20.83 5.15
N ASN A 550 41.85 -20.95 3.91
CA ASN A 550 41.45 -22.24 3.35
C ASN A 550 42.65 -23.19 3.22
N GLY A 551 43.83 -22.68 2.88
CA GLY A 551 45.08 -23.45 2.91
C GLY A 551 45.41 -23.97 4.31
N ILE A 552 45.24 -23.15 5.35
CA ILE A 552 45.43 -23.57 6.75
C ILE A 552 44.38 -24.64 7.15
N VAL A 553 43.10 -24.48 6.77
CA VAL A 553 42.06 -25.51 7.02
C VAL A 553 42.40 -26.82 6.34
N GLY A 554 42.88 -26.78 5.10
CA GLY A 554 43.34 -27.95 4.35
C GLY A 554 44.46 -28.66 5.09
N MET A 555 45.50 -27.93 5.50
CA MET A 555 46.65 -28.47 6.23
C MET A 555 46.24 -29.08 7.59
N VAL A 556 45.34 -28.43 8.32
CA VAL A 556 44.77 -28.91 9.59
C VAL A 556 43.99 -30.21 9.39
N ASN A 557 43.20 -30.32 8.31
CA ASN A 557 42.47 -31.55 7.99
C ASN A 557 43.43 -32.68 7.59
N LEU A 558 44.49 -32.40 6.82
CA LEU A 558 45.51 -33.38 6.45
C LEU A 558 46.30 -33.90 7.65
N MET A 559 46.63 -33.03 8.61
CA MET A 559 47.32 -33.49 9.82
C MET A 559 46.47 -34.49 10.61
N ARG A 560 45.13 -34.37 10.61
CA ARG A 560 44.22 -35.34 11.28
C ARG A 560 44.22 -36.73 10.66
N LEU A 561 44.65 -36.86 9.40
CA LEU A 561 44.74 -38.14 8.70
C LEU A 561 46.04 -38.89 9.06
N SER A 562 46.97 -38.25 9.78
CA SER A 562 48.19 -38.85 10.31
C SER A 562 48.00 -39.45 11.71
N ASN A 563 48.88 -40.37 12.15
CA ASN A 563 48.90 -40.86 13.54
C ASN A 563 49.44 -39.79 14.49
N LEU A 564 48.55 -38.88 14.90
CA LEU A 564 48.84 -37.78 15.82
C LEU A 564 48.77 -38.24 17.28
N ASN A 565 49.64 -37.70 18.13
CA ASN A 565 49.49 -37.85 19.58
C ASN A 565 48.33 -36.98 20.12
N GLN A 566 47.89 -37.23 21.35
CA GLN A 566 46.71 -36.58 21.94
C GLN A 566 46.85 -35.04 22.00
N GLU A 567 48.05 -34.54 22.33
CA GLU A 567 48.36 -33.11 22.37
C GLU A 567 48.31 -32.46 20.97
N GLN A 568 48.79 -33.15 19.94
CA GLN A 568 48.70 -32.70 18.55
C GLN A 568 47.25 -32.70 18.04
N GLN A 569 46.44 -33.70 18.38
CA GLN A 569 45.02 -33.71 18.05
C GLN A 569 44.26 -32.54 18.68
N GLU A 570 44.55 -32.22 19.95
CA GLU A 570 43.98 -31.05 20.63
C GLU A 570 44.44 -29.74 19.99
N ASN A 571 45.72 -29.58 19.70
CA ASN A 571 46.25 -28.39 19.03
C ASN A 571 45.64 -28.18 17.64
N ILE A 572 45.48 -29.24 16.85
CA ILE A 572 44.85 -29.19 15.53
C ILE A 572 43.36 -28.84 15.63
N LYS A 573 42.65 -29.37 16.64
CA LYS A 573 41.26 -28.99 16.94
C LYS A 573 41.15 -27.49 17.30
N ILE A 574 42.10 -26.96 18.06
CA ILE A 574 42.16 -25.53 18.40
C ILE A 574 42.41 -24.69 17.14
N ILE A 575 43.41 -25.04 16.32
CA ILE A 575 43.71 -24.31 15.08
C ILE A 575 42.50 -24.31 14.15
N LYS A 576 41.83 -25.45 13.96
CA LYS A 576 40.60 -25.54 13.16
C LYS A 576 39.52 -24.60 13.66
N THR A 577 39.33 -24.56 14.97
CA THR A 577 38.33 -23.70 15.62
C THR A 577 38.65 -22.22 15.40
N CYS A 578 39.92 -21.82 15.54
CA CYS A 578 40.36 -20.45 15.30
C CYS A 578 40.20 -20.01 13.84
N VAL A 579 40.54 -20.88 12.88
CA VAL A 579 40.43 -20.57 11.45
C VAL A 579 38.96 -20.47 11.02
N ASN A 580 38.10 -21.39 11.48
CA ASN A 580 36.67 -21.32 11.22
C ASN A 580 36.04 -20.06 11.85
N ALA A 581 36.45 -19.69 13.06
CA ALA A 581 36.01 -18.45 13.69
C ALA A 581 36.39 -17.22 12.85
N LEU A 582 37.62 -17.16 12.33
CA LEU A 582 38.08 -16.05 11.49
C LEU A 582 37.35 -15.99 10.15
N LEU A 583 37.08 -17.13 9.51
CA LEU A 583 36.28 -17.19 8.28
C LEU A 583 34.86 -16.65 8.50
N ASN A 584 34.24 -16.97 9.64
CA ASN A 584 32.93 -16.43 9.98
C ASN A 584 32.96 -14.91 10.14
N VAL A 585 33.98 -14.36 10.82
CA VAL A 585 34.13 -12.89 10.96
C VAL A 585 34.24 -12.20 9.60
N ILE A 586 34.99 -12.77 8.66
CA ILE A 586 35.16 -12.20 7.32
C ILE A 586 33.85 -12.25 6.54
N ASN A 587 33.14 -13.37 6.61
CA ASN A 587 31.84 -13.51 5.96
C ASN A 587 30.81 -12.53 6.54
N ASP A 588 30.81 -12.31 7.86
CA ASP A 588 29.94 -11.31 8.50
C ASP A 588 30.24 -9.89 8.01
N ILE A 589 31.52 -9.50 7.90
CA ILE A 589 31.93 -8.19 7.39
C ILE A 589 31.51 -8.01 5.92
N LEU A 590 31.68 -9.05 5.11
CA LEU A 590 31.27 -9.02 3.71
C LEU A 590 29.76 -8.91 3.54
N ASP A 591 28.99 -9.72 4.28
CA ASP A 591 27.53 -9.67 4.25
C ASP A 591 27.06 -8.26 4.66
N PHE A 592 27.63 -7.69 5.73
CA PHE A 592 27.35 -6.32 6.15
C PHE A 592 27.68 -5.28 5.05
N SER A 593 28.85 -5.38 4.41
CA SER A 593 29.24 -4.48 3.32
C SER A 593 28.33 -4.58 2.10
N LYS A 594 27.87 -5.79 1.74
CA LYS A 594 26.94 -6.00 0.63
C LYS A 594 25.55 -5.44 0.94
N MET A 595 25.14 -5.50 2.21
CA MET A 595 23.88 -4.90 2.69
C MET A 595 23.93 -3.37 2.65
N GLU A 596 25.00 -2.73 3.16
CA GLU A 596 25.16 -1.26 3.06
C GLU A 596 25.13 -0.77 1.61
N ALA A 597 25.69 -1.54 0.68
CA ALA A 597 25.72 -1.21 -0.75
C ALA A 597 24.41 -1.52 -1.49
N GLY A 598 23.39 -2.10 -0.83
CA GLY A 598 22.13 -2.50 -1.46
C GLY A 598 22.25 -3.63 -2.48
N LYS A 599 23.35 -4.40 -2.45
CA LYS A 599 23.66 -5.47 -3.42
C LYS A 599 23.27 -6.87 -2.96
N LEU A 600 22.64 -7.00 -1.79
CA LEU A 600 22.21 -8.29 -1.24
C LEU A 600 20.78 -8.62 -1.69
N GLU A 601 20.63 -9.68 -2.47
CA GLU A 601 19.34 -10.16 -2.96
C GLU A 601 18.77 -11.27 -2.05
N ILE A 602 17.46 -11.23 -1.79
CA ILE A 602 16.71 -12.27 -1.06
C ILE A 602 16.08 -13.23 -2.08
N LYS A 603 16.44 -14.52 -2.02
CA LYS A 603 15.93 -15.53 -2.95
C LYS A 603 14.80 -16.33 -2.31
N LYS A 604 13.56 -16.08 -2.72
CA LYS A 604 12.39 -16.82 -2.22
C LYS A 604 12.29 -18.20 -2.89
N GLN A 605 12.33 -19.27 -2.11
CA GLN A 605 12.16 -20.65 -2.55
C GLN A 605 11.15 -21.38 -1.65
N ASN A 606 10.62 -22.52 -2.11
CA ASN A 606 9.73 -23.35 -1.32
C ASN A 606 10.51 -23.96 -0.13
N CYS A 607 10.11 -23.66 1.10
CA CYS A 607 10.88 -23.98 2.30
C CYS A 607 10.02 -24.66 3.37
N ASP A 608 10.46 -25.82 3.88
CA ASP A 608 9.89 -26.44 5.08
C ASP A 608 10.40 -25.73 6.34
N ILE A 609 9.57 -24.85 6.91
CA ILE A 609 9.91 -24.04 8.09
C ILE A 609 10.07 -24.90 9.34
N LYS A 610 9.35 -26.02 9.45
CA LYS A 610 9.47 -26.91 10.59
C LYS A 610 10.80 -27.64 10.53
N ALA A 611 11.12 -28.23 9.38
CA ALA A 611 12.40 -28.90 9.15
C ALA A 611 13.59 -27.95 9.32
N LEU A 612 13.49 -26.69 8.86
CA LEU A 612 14.53 -25.67 9.05
C LEU A 612 14.86 -25.45 10.53
N VAL A 613 13.84 -25.22 11.36
CA VAL A 613 14.02 -24.99 12.80
C VAL A 613 14.57 -26.24 13.48
N GLU A 614 14.03 -27.41 13.16
CA GLU A 614 14.51 -28.70 13.71
C GLU A 614 15.96 -28.98 13.36
N HIS A 615 16.35 -28.76 12.10
CA HIS A 615 17.74 -28.90 11.65
C HIS A 615 18.67 -27.95 12.42
N THR A 616 18.25 -26.70 12.56
CA THR A 616 19.03 -25.67 13.28
C THR A 616 19.24 -26.06 14.74
N ILE A 617 18.18 -26.53 15.42
CA ILE A 617 18.26 -27.02 16.80
C ILE A 617 19.18 -28.24 16.91
N LYS A 618 19.03 -29.22 16.01
CA LYS A 618 19.84 -30.45 16.00
C LYS A 618 21.32 -30.15 15.85
N ALA A 619 21.68 -29.13 15.07
CA ALA A 619 23.05 -28.68 14.91
C ALA A 619 23.64 -28.04 16.19
N GLN A 620 22.83 -27.33 16.97
CA GLN A 620 23.26 -26.63 18.19
C GLN A 620 23.14 -27.48 19.48
N ALA A 621 22.37 -28.56 19.44
CA ALA A 621 22.11 -29.43 20.59
C ALA A 621 23.39 -30.00 21.26
N PRO A 622 24.43 -30.46 20.53
CA PRO A 622 25.66 -30.93 21.17
C PRO A 622 26.40 -29.83 21.94
N VAL A 623 26.32 -28.58 21.47
CA VAL A 623 26.97 -27.42 22.11
C VAL A 623 26.23 -27.02 23.38
N ALA A 624 24.90 -27.01 23.35
CA ALA A 624 24.06 -26.78 24.53
C ALA A 624 24.26 -27.89 25.59
N ALA A 625 24.26 -29.15 25.16
CA ALA A 625 24.46 -30.30 26.04
C ALA A 625 25.85 -30.30 26.70
N ALA A 626 26.90 -29.86 26.00
CA ALA A 626 28.23 -29.71 26.57
C ALA A 626 28.30 -28.65 27.69
N LYS A 627 27.41 -27.65 27.67
CA LYS A 627 27.20 -26.68 28.75
C LYS A 627 26.19 -27.14 29.81
N GLY A 628 25.53 -28.29 29.62
CA GLY A 628 24.45 -28.75 30.51
C GLY A 628 23.15 -27.96 30.39
N LEU A 629 22.91 -27.31 29.24
CA LEU A 629 21.69 -26.55 28.95
C LEU A 629 20.66 -27.42 28.21
N GLU A 630 19.39 -27.21 28.52
CA GLU A 630 18.29 -27.79 27.74
C GLU A 630 17.96 -26.88 26.55
N LEU A 631 17.95 -27.44 25.34
CA LEU A 631 17.58 -26.73 24.11
C LEU A 631 16.24 -27.26 23.59
N ASN A 632 15.20 -26.46 23.77
CA ASN A 632 13.81 -26.83 23.53
C ASN A 632 13.23 -26.05 22.34
N TYR A 633 12.28 -26.66 21.62
CA TYR A 633 11.55 -25.96 20.55
C TYR A 633 10.06 -26.30 20.56
N ALA A 634 9.24 -25.35 20.10
CA ALA A 634 7.79 -25.53 19.99
C ALA A 634 7.18 -24.77 18.82
N PHE A 635 6.24 -25.41 18.14
CA PHE A 635 5.42 -24.77 17.10
C PHE A 635 3.98 -24.63 17.60
N SER A 636 3.33 -23.50 17.29
CA SER A 636 1.86 -23.42 17.41
C SER A 636 1.18 -24.32 16.37
N ALA A 637 0.00 -24.87 16.69
CA ALA A 637 -0.69 -25.86 15.86
C ALA A 637 -1.06 -25.38 14.43
N VAL A 638 -0.99 -24.06 14.18
CA VAL A 638 -1.39 -23.43 12.92
C VAL A 638 -0.19 -22.94 12.09
N VAL A 639 1.04 -23.35 12.42
CA VAL A 639 2.22 -23.01 11.59
C VAL A 639 2.20 -23.89 10.32
N PRO A 640 2.15 -23.29 9.12
CA PRO A 640 2.24 -24.04 7.88
C PRO A 640 3.63 -24.69 7.76
N GLN A 641 3.65 -25.88 7.16
CA GLN A 641 4.90 -26.61 6.95
C GLN A 641 5.75 -25.94 5.87
N TYR A 642 5.15 -25.59 4.73
CA TYR A 642 5.83 -25.00 3.58
C TYR A 642 5.48 -23.52 3.40
N VAL A 643 6.50 -22.68 3.20
CA VAL A 643 6.35 -21.25 2.86
C VAL A 643 7.38 -20.84 1.81
N MET A 644 7.10 -19.77 1.06
CA MET A 644 8.08 -19.17 0.16
C MET A 644 9.03 -18.26 0.94
N ALA A 645 10.28 -18.67 1.10
CA ALA A 645 11.27 -18.00 1.93
C ALA A 645 12.71 -18.24 1.45
N ASP A 646 13.65 -17.41 1.92
CA ASP A 646 15.08 -17.68 1.79
C ASP A 646 15.55 -18.54 2.97
N PHE A 647 15.68 -19.84 2.73
CA PHE A 647 16.07 -20.83 3.75
C PHE A 647 17.36 -20.43 4.46
N HIS A 648 18.39 -20.04 3.70
CA HIS A 648 19.72 -19.76 4.24
C HIS A 648 19.72 -18.50 5.13
N ARG A 649 18.99 -17.46 4.73
CA ARG A 649 18.94 -16.21 5.52
C ARG A 649 18.16 -16.36 6.82
N ILE A 650 17.06 -17.12 6.81
CA ILE A 650 16.33 -17.40 8.05
C ILE A 650 17.16 -18.32 8.96
N GLN A 651 17.85 -19.31 8.40
CA GLN A 651 18.78 -20.15 9.16
C GLN A 651 19.91 -19.32 9.80
N GLN A 652 20.44 -18.33 9.09
CA GLN A 652 21.47 -17.41 9.59
C GLN A 652 20.96 -16.58 10.79
N VAL A 653 19.76 -16.01 10.68
CA VAL A 653 19.09 -15.30 11.78
C VAL A 653 18.91 -16.21 13.00
N LEU A 654 18.38 -17.41 12.81
CA LEU A 654 18.15 -18.37 13.89
C LEU A 654 19.45 -18.84 14.55
N ASN A 655 20.47 -19.19 13.76
CA ASN A 655 21.78 -19.59 14.27
C ASN A 655 22.41 -18.49 15.14
N ASN A 656 22.34 -17.24 14.70
CA ASN A 656 22.89 -16.11 15.46
C ASN A 656 22.18 -15.92 16.80
N LEU A 657 20.84 -15.97 16.82
CA LEU A 657 20.06 -15.80 18.05
C LEU A 657 20.24 -16.99 19.02
N ILE A 658 20.20 -18.23 18.51
CA ILE A 658 20.36 -19.44 19.34
C ILE A 658 21.79 -19.54 19.89
N SER A 659 22.80 -19.26 19.07
CA SER A 659 24.19 -19.24 19.52
C SER A 659 24.41 -18.19 20.60
N ASN A 660 23.80 -17.00 20.47
CA ASN A 660 23.85 -15.98 21.52
C ASN A 660 23.15 -16.45 22.80
N ALA A 661 21.96 -17.04 22.70
CA ALA A 661 21.23 -17.59 23.84
C ALA A 661 22.06 -18.64 24.62
N ILE A 662 22.68 -19.61 23.91
CA ILE A 662 23.57 -20.62 24.51
C ILE A 662 24.83 -19.98 25.11
N LYS A 663 25.37 -18.95 24.45
CA LYS A 663 26.58 -18.26 24.90
C LYS A 663 26.36 -17.55 26.24
N PHE A 664 25.24 -16.85 26.39
CA PHE A 664 24.93 -16.01 27.55
C PHE A 664 24.09 -16.69 28.65
N THR A 665 23.80 -17.98 28.47
CA THR A 665 23.20 -18.84 29.50
C THR A 665 24.25 -19.81 30.02
N ASP A 666 24.44 -19.83 31.35
CA ASP A 666 25.35 -20.76 32.01
C ASP A 666 24.62 -21.95 32.64
N ILE A 667 23.42 -21.74 33.18
CA ILE A 667 22.56 -22.78 33.76
C ILE A 667 21.11 -22.45 33.36
N GLY A 668 20.36 -23.46 32.92
CA GLY A 668 18.95 -23.34 32.58
C GLY A 668 18.65 -23.83 31.16
N GLU A 669 17.76 -23.13 30.46
CA GLU A 669 17.20 -23.59 29.20
C GLU A 669 17.12 -22.48 28.14
N VAL A 670 17.12 -22.92 26.88
CA VAL A 670 16.92 -22.07 25.70
C VAL A 670 15.73 -22.62 24.91
N TRP A 671 14.76 -21.76 24.62
CA TRP A 671 13.54 -22.09 23.90
C TRP A 671 13.48 -21.40 22.54
N VAL A 672 13.14 -22.15 21.49
CA VAL A 672 12.78 -21.61 20.17
C VAL A 672 11.30 -21.86 19.89
N LYS A 673 10.49 -20.80 19.87
CA LYS A 673 9.04 -20.89 19.68
C LYS A 673 8.65 -20.22 18.37
N VAL A 674 7.82 -20.89 17.56
CA VAL A 674 7.28 -20.32 16.32
C VAL A 674 5.76 -20.24 16.40
N LYS A 675 5.24 -19.02 16.24
CA LYS A 675 3.80 -18.71 16.31
C LYS A 675 3.31 -18.18 14.97
N ASN A 676 2.16 -18.65 14.51
CA ASN A 676 1.46 -18.02 13.39
C ASN A 676 0.53 -16.92 13.93
N LEU A 677 0.78 -15.67 13.53
CA LEU A 677 -0.02 -14.50 13.93
C LEU A 677 -1.22 -14.23 13.01
N SER A 678 -1.23 -14.80 11.80
CA SER A 678 -2.26 -14.55 10.78
C SER A 678 -2.99 -15.82 10.35
N VAL A 679 -3.59 -16.52 11.33
CA VAL A 679 -4.41 -17.72 11.11
C VAL A 679 -5.48 -17.44 10.03
N GLY A 680 -5.33 -18.04 8.84
CA GLY A 680 -6.29 -17.95 7.72
C GLY A 680 -6.25 -16.66 6.89
N LYS A 681 -5.25 -15.78 7.05
CA LYS A 681 -5.07 -14.57 6.23
C LYS A 681 -3.70 -14.58 5.54
N GLN A 682 -3.66 -14.12 4.28
CA GLN A 682 -2.42 -13.87 3.56
C GLN A 682 -2.03 -12.38 3.62
N PRO A 683 -0.73 -12.05 3.73
CA PRO A 683 0.41 -12.98 3.85
C PRO A 683 0.49 -13.69 5.22
N ILE A 684 1.09 -14.88 5.25
CA ILE A 684 1.30 -15.67 6.47
C ILE A 684 2.37 -14.99 7.33
N GLN A 685 1.98 -14.54 8.51
CA GLN A 685 2.88 -13.85 9.42
C GLN A 685 3.33 -14.81 10.52
N LEU A 686 4.62 -15.13 10.52
CA LEU A 686 5.21 -15.96 11.57
C LEU A 686 6.05 -15.11 12.50
N LEU A 687 5.87 -15.34 13.80
CA LEU A 687 6.67 -14.79 14.87
C LEU A 687 7.57 -15.90 15.43
N PHE A 688 8.88 -15.68 15.33
CA PHE A 688 9.91 -16.51 15.92
C PHE A 688 10.36 -15.88 17.22
N VAL A 689 10.49 -16.70 18.26
CA VAL A 689 10.90 -16.29 19.60
C VAL A 689 12.05 -17.17 20.04
N VAL A 690 13.20 -16.57 20.33
CA VAL A 690 14.34 -17.24 20.96
C VAL A 690 14.44 -16.71 22.39
N GLU A 691 14.19 -17.57 23.36
CA GLU A 691 14.12 -17.26 24.78
C GLU A 691 15.25 -17.99 25.52
N ASP A 692 15.95 -17.28 26.40
CA ASP A 692 17.03 -17.80 27.22
C ASP A 692 16.82 -17.43 28.69
N THR A 693 17.31 -18.26 29.61
CA THR A 693 17.30 -17.98 31.07
C THR A 693 18.64 -17.44 31.56
N GLY A 694 19.38 -16.75 30.68
CA GLY A 694 20.74 -16.27 30.93
C GLY A 694 20.82 -14.96 31.71
N ILE A 695 21.92 -14.23 31.52
CA ILE A 695 22.24 -13.01 32.28
C ILE A 695 21.28 -11.83 32.02
N GLY A 696 20.47 -11.87 30.96
CA GLY A 696 19.61 -10.76 30.57
C GLY A 696 20.37 -9.50 30.08
N ILE A 697 19.63 -8.46 29.71
CA ILE A 697 20.13 -7.21 29.11
C ILE A 697 19.46 -6.03 29.82
N ALA A 698 20.28 -5.12 30.35
CA ALA A 698 19.82 -3.88 30.98
C ALA A 698 19.04 -2.99 29.98
N GLU A 699 18.05 -2.24 30.48
CA GLU A 699 17.12 -1.46 29.66
C GLU A 699 17.82 -0.43 28.76
N GLU A 700 18.86 0.23 29.28
CA GLU A 700 19.71 1.18 28.56
C GLU A 700 20.46 0.57 27.36
N ASN A 701 20.76 -0.73 27.40
CA ASN A 701 21.55 -1.40 26.39
C ASN A 701 20.70 -2.07 25.29
N ARG A 702 19.37 -2.20 25.48
CA ARG A 702 18.48 -2.95 24.57
C ARG A 702 18.42 -2.40 23.13
N GLN A 703 18.59 -1.08 22.95
CA GLN A 703 18.67 -0.49 21.61
C GLN A 703 20.08 -0.61 21.01
N GLN A 704 21.10 -0.47 21.85
CA GLN A 704 22.50 -0.44 21.43
C GLN A 704 23.01 -1.80 20.95
N ILE A 705 22.44 -2.92 21.39
CA ILE A 705 22.87 -4.27 20.97
C ILE A 705 22.67 -4.55 19.47
N PHE A 706 21.81 -3.78 18.79
CA PHE A 706 21.58 -3.93 17.35
C PHE A 706 22.45 -2.98 16.51
N GLU A 707 23.26 -2.12 17.14
CA GLU A 707 24.19 -1.26 16.43
C GLU A 707 25.45 -2.03 15.99
N SER A 708 25.99 -1.69 14.82
CA SER A 708 27.18 -2.32 14.29
C SER A 708 28.39 -2.11 15.21
N PHE A 709 29.12 -3.19 15.51
CA PHE A 709 30.30 -3.19 16.38
C PHE A 709 30.05 -2.86 17.86
N SER A 710 28.79 -2.89 18.30
CA SER A 710 28.42 -2.64 19.70
C SER A 710 28.64 -3.87 20.58
N GLN A 711 29.21 -3.67 21.78
CA GLN A 711 29.39 -4.69 22.82
C GLN A 711 29.04 -4.10 24.19
N VAL A 712 28.21 -4.80 24.96
CA VAL A 712 27.73 -4.33 26.27
C VAL A 712 28.84 -4.31 27.33
N ASP A 713 29.84 -5.19 27.21
CA ASP A 713 31.03 -5.18 28.05
C ASP A 713 32.22 -4.56 27.29
N GLY A 714 32.56 -3.30 27.59
CA GLY A 714 33.77 -2.63 27.07
C GLY A 714 35.10 -3.16 27.63
N SER A 715 35.10 -4.30 28.33
CA SER A 715 36.29 -4.87 28.95
C SER A 715 36.98 -5.88 28.01
N PHE A 716 38.26 -5.66 27.71
CA PHE A 716 39.10 -6.58 26.93
C PHE A 716 39.31 -7.95 27.61
N THR A 717 38.85 -8.14 28.85
CA THR A 717 38.94 -9.36 29.64
C THR A 717 37.87 -10.37 29.22
N ARG A 718 38.29 -11.28 28.35
CA ARG A 718 37.48 -12.31 27.67
C ARG A 718 36.81 -13.30 28.63
N ARG A 719 35.48 -13.20 28.76
CA ARG A 719 34.60 -14.36 29.00
C ARG A 719 33.69 -14.69 27.81
N PHE A 720 33.27 -13.68 27.03
CA PHE A 720 32.28 -13.84 25.95
C PHE A 720 32.65 -13.07 24.66
N GLY A 721 33.74 -13.42 23.98
CA GLY A 721 34.19 -12.72 22.75
C GLY A 721 33.26 -12.86 21.51
N GLY A 722 33.16 -11.82 20.69
CA GLY A 722 32.41 -11.76 19.41
C GLY A 722 32.77 -10.51 18.59
N THR A 723 32.28 -10.38 17.35
CA THR A 723 32.57 -9.23 16.46
C THR A 723 31.67 -8.02 16.68
N GLY A 724 30.56 -8.18 17.39
CA GLY A 724 29.52 -7.14 17.51
C GLY A 724 28.70 -6.93 16.24
N LEU A 725 28.87 -7.77 15.21
CA LEU A 725 28.15 -7.64 13.93
C LEU A 725 26.91 -8.55 13.84
N GLY A 726 26.88 -9.67 14.59
CA GLY A 726 25.85 -10.69 14.43
C GLY A 726 24.41 -10.18 14.61
N LEU A 727 24.15 -9.35 15.63
CA LEU A 727 22.81 -8.78 15.86
C LEU A 727 22.46 -7.67 14.85
N ALA A 728 23.43 -6.86 14.42
CA ALA A 728 23.23 -5.85 13.38
C ALA A 728 22.88 -6.49 12.03
N ILE A 729 23.60 -7.55 11.63
CA ILE A 729 23.31 -8.36 10.44
C ILE A 729 21.94 -9.01 10.57
N THR A 730 21.62 -9.58 11.74
CA THR A 730 20.33 -10.21 12.00
C THR A 730 19.18 -9.20 11.80
N ARG A 731 19.34 -7.97 12.29
CA ARG A 731 18.37 -6.90 12.08
C ARG A 731 18.22 -6.51 10.62
N GLN A 732 19.32 -6.25 9.92
CA GLN A 732 19.27 -5.90 8.49
C GLN A 732 18.65 -7.02 7.64
N LEU A 733 18.98 -8.29 7.91
CA LEU A 733 18.37 -9.42 7.20
C LEU A 733 16.86 -9.49 7.41
N VAL A 734 16.41 -9.31 8.66
CA VAL A 734 14.97 -9.29 8.97
C VAL A 734 14.28 -8.12 8.28
N GLU A 735 14.88 -6.93 8.29
CA GLU A 735 14.34 -5.74 7.61
C GLU A 735 14.30 -5.90 6.07
N LEU A 736 15.35 -6.48 5.46
CA LEU A 736 15.42 -6.79 4.02
C LEU A 736 14.37 -7.83 3.60
N MET A 737 14.04 -8.78 4.48
CA MET A 737 12.94 -9.73 4.28
C MET A 737 11.55 -9.12 4.58
N GLY A 738 11.46 -7.80 4.83
CA GLY A 738 10.21 -7.09 5.10
C GLY A 738 9.62 -7.34 6.49
N GLY A 739 10.46 -7.76 7.44
CA GLY A 739 10.12 -8.12 8.81
C GLY A 739 10.50 -7.08 9.86
N LYS A 740 10.34 -7.46 11.13
CA LYS A 740 10.76 -6.66 12.30
C LYS A 740 11.41 -7.55 13.35
N ILE A 741 12.44 -7.04 14.03
CA ILE A 741 13.11 -7.71 15.16
C ILE A 741 13.14 -6.80 16.39
N TRP A 742 12.98 -7.36 17.58
CA TRP A 742 13.10 -6.65 18.86
C TRP A 742 13.47 -7.61 19.99
N VAL A 743 13.75 -7.07 21.18
CA VAL A 743 14.13 -7.84 22.37
C VAL A 743 13.32 -7.40 23.59
N GLU A 744 12.91 -8.35 24.42
CA GLU A 744 12.44 -8.13 25.79
C GLU A 744 13.39 -8.85 26.72
N SER A 745 14.00 -8.16 27.67
CA SER A 745 15.01 -8.77 28.54
C SER A 745 15.05 -8.07 29.88
N THR A 746 15.24 -8.82 30.95
CA THR A 746 15.44 -8.29 32.30
C THR A 746 16.76 -8.83 32.84
N GLU A 747 17.62 -7.95 33.31
CA GLU A 747 18.92 -8.33 33.86
C GLU A 747 18.75 -9.36 34.99
N GLY A 748 19.50 -10.47 34.90
CA GLY A 748 19.44 -11.62 35.79
C GLY A 748 18.28 -12.59 35.58
N GLN A 749 17.35 -12.34 34.64
CA GLN A 749 16.21 -13.23 34.35
C GLN A 749 16.17 -13.77 32.92
N GLY A 750 17.17 -13.43 32.09
CA GLY A 750 17.26 -13.89 30.70
C GLY A 750 16.63 -12.95 29.67
N SER A 751 16.71 -13.33 28.40
CA SER A 751 16.26 -12.51 27.26
C SER A 751 15.30 -13.26 26.34
N ARG A 752 14.44 -12.50 25.66
CA ARG A 752 13.55 -12.98 24.60
C ARG A 752 13.75 -12.13 23.36
N PHE A 753 14.33 -12.73 22.33
CA PHE A 753 14.45 -12.12 21.01
C PHE A 753 13.28 -12.53 20.14
N TYR A 754 12.63 -11.54 19.56
CA TYR A 754 11.47 -11.71 18.68
C TYR A 754 11.85 -11.26 17.30
N PHE A 755 11.57 -12.06 16.28
CA PHE A 755 11.54 -11.57 14.91
C PHE A 755 10.32 -12.06 14.16
N GLN A 756 9.77 -11.19 13.34
CA GLN A 756 8.53 -11.38 12.62
C GLN A 756 8.78 -11.27 11.12
N LEU A 757 8.29 -12.25 10.36
CA LEU A 757 8.41 -12.30 8.91
C LEU A 757 7.05 -12.59 8.27
N ASN A 758 6.86 -12.07 7.05
CA ASN A 758 5.68 -12.30 6.25
C ASN A 758 6.04 -13.23 5.08
N PHE A 759 5.24 -14.27 4.89
CA PHE A 759 5.47 -15.31 3.91
C PHE A 759 4.27 -15.52 2.99
N GLU A 760 4.57 -15.95 1.76
CA GLU A 760 3.59 -16.54 0.87
C GLU A 760 3.51 -18.06 1.13
N PRO A 761 2.36 -18.72 0.92
CA PRO A 761 2.23 -20.16 1.12
C PRO A 761 3.13 -20.94 0.17
N GLY A 762 3.79 -21.99 0.67
CA GLY A 762 4.57 -22.92 -0.12
C GLY A 762 3.76 -24.15 -0.55
N LEU A 763 4.26 -24.90 -1.52
CA LEU A 763 3.65 -26.13 -2.01
C LEU A 763 4.20 -27.35 -1.25
N ALA A 764 3.36 -28.34 -0.95
CA ALA A 764 3.81 -29.59 -0.36
C ALA A 764 4.42 -30.48 -1.47
N GLU A 765 5.71 -30.76 -1.38
CA GLU A 765 6.38 -31.74 -2.25
C GLU A 765 6.27 -33.15 -1.66
N ASN A 766 5.95 -34.13 -2.50
CA ASN A 766 6.00 -35.55 -2.14
C ASN A 766 7.46 -35.99 -1.99
N SER A 767 7.93 -36.09 -0.74
CA SER A 767 9.31 -36.45 -0.42
C SER A 767 9.65 -37.88 -0.87
N MET A 768 10.53 -38.04 -1.86
CA MET A 768 11.39 -39.23 -1.97
C MET A 768 12.57 -39.05 -0.99
N GLN A 769 12.70 -39.98 -0.05
CA GLN A 769 13.78 -39.99 0.93
C GLN A 769 15.13 -40.26 0.26
N GLU A 770 16.06 -39.31 0.32
CA GLU A 770 17.47 -39.55 -0.02
C GLU A 770 18.09 -40.52 1.02
N LYS A 771 18.63 -41.63 0.51
CA LYS A 771 19.44 -42.57 1.29
C LYS A 771 20.84 -42.00 1.49
N GLN A 772 21.35 -42.04 2.71
CA GLN A 772 22.77 -41.79 2.99
C GLN A 772 23.63 -42.97 2.47
N PRO A 773 24.69 -42.73 1.68
CA PRO A 773 25.63 -43.77 1.29
C PRO A 773 26.63 -44.10 2.40
N ASP A 774 26.95 -45.39 2.51
CA ASP A 774 27.88 -45.99 3.47
C ASP A 774 29.26 -46.14 2.78
N TYR A 775 30.22 -45.27 3.11
CA TYR A 775 31.53 -45.20 2.43
C TYR A 775 32.60 -45.98 3.19
N PHE A 776 32.77 -47.28 2.95
CA PHE A 776 34.06 -47.97 3.16
C PHE A 776 34.13 -49.29 2.38
N LYS A 777 34.62 -49.23 1.13
CA LYS A 777 35.45 -50.25 0.46
C LYS A 777 35.72 -49.84 -1.00
N ILE A 778 36.93 -49.36 -1.28
CA ILE A 778 37.42 -49.21 -2.67
C ILE A 778 38.13 -50.51 -3.06
N SER A 779 37.82 -51.06 -4.24
CA SER A 779 38.29 -52.37 -4.69
C SER A 779 39.37 -52.37 -5.78
N GLU A 780 39.81 -51.23 -6.34
CA GLU A 780 40.85 -51.19 -7.39
C GLU A 780 41.75 -49.93 -7.32
N GLN A 781 43.03 -50.05 -7.73
CA GLN A 781 44.02 -48.97 -7.75
C GLN A 781 43.99 -48.22 -9.10
N TYR A 782 43.32 -47.08 -9.17
CA TYR A 782 43.35 -46.19 -10.35
C TYR A 782 44.54 -45.22 -10.32
N LYS A 783 45.07 -44.90 -11.51
CA LYS A 783 46.14 -43.93 -11.74
C LYS A 783 45.55 -42.60 -12.25
N ILE A 784 45.69 -41.55 -11.45
CA ILE A 784 45.09 -40.23 -11.64
C ILE A 784 46.16 -39.23 -12.07
N LEU A 785 45.85 -38.41 -13.07
CA LEU A 785 46.63 -37.21 -13.39
C LEU A 785 45.96 -35.98 -12.79
N LEU A 786 46.64 -35.29 -11.86
CA LEU A 786 46.19 -34.01 -11.30
C LEU A 786 46.87 -32.85 -12.03
N THR A 787 46.09 -31.96 -12.62
CA THR A 787 46.57 -30.75 -13.30
C THR A 787 46.10 -29.52 -12.54
N GLU A 788 47.01 -28.84 -11.87
CA GLU A 788 46.76 -27.70 -10.97
C GLU A 788 48.03 -26.84 -10.92
N ASP A 789 47.92 -25.51 -10.92
CA ASP A 789 49.08 -24.61 -10.92
C ASP A 789 49.54 -24.21 -9.51
N ASP A 790 48.63 -24.20 -8.52
CA ASP A 790 48.95 -23.90 -7.13
C ASP A 790 49.59 -25.10 -6.41
N LYS A 791 50.83 -24.94 -5.96
CA LYS A 791 51.62 -25.99 -5.27
C LYS A 791 51.00 -26.48 -3.96
N VAL A 792 50.23 -25.65 -3.27
CA VAL A 792 49.50 -26.04 -2.05
C VAL A 792 48.32 -26.92 -2.42
N ASN A 793 47.53 -26.54 -3.43
CA ASN A 793 46.42 -27.34 -3.92
C ASN A 793 46.90 -28.69 -4.48
N GLN A 794 47.99 -28.70 -5.26
CA GLN A 794 48.64 -29.92 -5.73
C GLN A 794 48.95 -30.86 -4.56
N LEU A 795 49.62 -30.35 -3.51
CA LEU A 795 50.00 -31.13 -2.34
C LEU A 795 48.77 -31.67 -1.58
N VAL A 796 47.73 -30.85 -1.43
CA VAL A 796 46.51 -31.23 -0.70
C VAL A 796 45.74 -32.32 -1.43
N ILE A 797 45.44 -32.12 -2.72
CA ILE A 797 44.63 -33.06 -3.51
C ILE A 797 45.40 -34.36 -3.75
N SER A 798 46.70 -34.27 -4.06
CA SER A 798 47.53 -35.47 -4.24
C SER A 798 47.57 -36.31 -2.97
N ARG A 799 47.64 -35.68 -1.79
CA ARG A 799 47.66 -36.41 -0.52
C ARG A 799 46.30 -37.03 -0.18
N MET A 800 45.20 -36.32 -0.42
CA MET A 800 43.84 -36.88 -0.28
C MET A 800 43.66 -38.14 -1.12
N LEU A 801 44.09 -38.11 -2.38
CA LEU A 801 43.97 -39.23 -3.30
C LEU A 801 44.92 -40.39 -2.98
N ASN A 802 46.17 -40.10 -2.63
CA ASN A 802 47.14 -41.13 -2.23
C ASN A 802 46.70 -41.88 -0.96
N GLU A 803 46.06 -41.19 0.00
CA GLU A 803 45.51 -41.81 1.22
C GLU A 803 44.26 -42.64 0.94
N CYS A 804 43.50 -42.32 -0.12
CA CYS A 804 42.42 -43.17 -0.65
C CYS A 804 42.94 -44.36 -1.48
N GLY A 805 44.26 -44.48 -1.67
CA GLY A 805 44.90 -45.61 -2.37
C GLY A 805 45.08 -45.43 -3.88
N TYR A 806 44.85 -44.24 -4.43
CA TYR A 806 45.08 -43.91 -5.84
C TYR A 806 46.54 -43.50 -6.10
N GLY A 807 47.07 -43.82 -7.29
CA GLY A 807 48.38 -43.33 -7.72
C GLY A 807 48.23 -41.98 -8.43
N VAL A 808 48.90 -40.93 -7.96
CA VAL A 808 48.74 -39.57 -8.51
C VAL A 808 50.04 -39.06 -9.14
N ASP A 809 49.98 -38.70 -10.42
CA ASP A 809 51.01 -37.89 -11.09
C ASP A 809 50.50 -36.44 -11.22
N VAL A 810 51.37 -35.45 -11.14
CA VAL A 810 51.01 -34.02 -11.12
C VAL A 810 51.57 -33.29 -12.34
N ALA A 811 50.77 -32.42 -12.94
CA ALA A 811 51.17 -31.46 -13.97
C ALA A 811 50.90 -30.03 -13.49
N GLU A 812 51.86 -29.11 -13.72
CA GLU A 812 51.78 -27.71 -13.26
C GLU A 812 50.98 -26.80 -14.21
N ASN A 813 50.70 -27.24 -15.44
CA ASN A 813 49.90 -26.49 -16.42
C ASN A 813 49.31 -27.39 -17.52
N GLY A 814 48.45 -26.82 -18.37
CA GLY A 814 47.80 -27.56 -19.46
C GLY A 814 48.76 -28.13 -20.53
N TYR A 815 49.93 -27.53 -20.77
CA TYR A 815 50.91 -28.07 -21.72
C TYR A 815 51.56 -29.36 -21.19
N GLU A 816 51.95 -29.35 -19.92
CA GLU A 816 52.53 -30.51 -19.26
C GLU A 816 51.53 -31.66 -19.17
N ALA A 817 50.26 -31.37 -18.85
CA ALA A 817 49.20 -32.37 -18.82
C ALA A 817 49.04 -33.08 -20.18
N VAL A 818 48.98 -32.33 -21.28
CA VAL A 818 48.87 -32.90 -22.64
C VAL A 818 50.07 -33.80 -22.96
N GLU A 819 51.28 -33.38 -22.62
CA GLU A 819 52.51 -34.16 -22.83
C GLU A 819 52.56 -35.43 -21.96
N MET A 820 52.11 -35.35 -20.71
CA MET A 820 52.06 -36.49 -19.80
C MET A 820 51.04 -37.53 -20.26
N VAL A 821 49.87 -37.12 -20.75
CA VAL A 821 48.85 -38.04 -21.30
C VAL A 821 49.30 -38.69 -22.61
N ARG A 822 50.22 -38.07 -23.37
CA ARG A 822 50.83 -38.70 -24.55
C ARG A 822 51.85 -39.78 -24.19
N LYS A 823 52.56 -39.61 -23.07
CA LYS A 823 53.67 -40.49 -22.65
C LYS A 823 53.21 -41.62 -21.72
N ASN A 824 52.20 -41.36 -20.91
CA ASN A 824 51.69 -42.25 -19.88
C ASN A 824 50.19 -42.50 -20.05
N SER A 825 49.71 -43.64 -19.54
CA SER A 825 48.27 -43.95 -19.46
C SER A 825 47.74 -43.60 -18.06
N TYR A 826 46.57 -42.95 -18.02
CA TYR A 826 45.85 -42.59 -16.80
C TYR A 826 44.40 -43.07 -16.91
N ASP A 827 43.76 -43.31 -15.77
CA ASP A 827 42.37 -43.74 -15.68
C ASP A 827 41.40 -42.57 -15.58
N ILE A 828 41.85 -41.42 -15.06
CA ILE A 828 41.10 -40.17 -15.00
C ILE A 828 42.05 -38.98 -14.88
N ILE A 829 41.65 -37.83 -15.43
CA ILE A 829 42.35 -36.55 -15.29
C ILE A 829 41.51 -35.62 -14.42
N LEU A 830 42.09 -35.14 -13.33
CA LEU A 830 41.59 -34.01 -12.56
C LEU A 830 42.17 -32.73 -13.14
N MET A 831 41.33 -31.88 -13.73
CA MET A 831 41.76 -30.74 -14.53
C MET A 831 41.29 -29.42 -13.92
N ASP A 832 42.19 -28.61 -13.37
CA ASP A 832 41.86 -27.23 -13.03
C ASP A 832 41.51 -26.44 -14.30
N ILE A 833 40.45 -25.65 -14.24
CA ILE A 833 40.00 -24.84 -15.35
C ILE A 833 40.89 -23.61 -15.54
N GLN A 834 41.32 -22.97 -14.46
CA GLN A 834 42.05 -21.70 -14.52
C GLN A 834 43.52 -21.91 -14.21
N MET A 835 44.34 -22.07 -15.26
CA MET A 835 45.78 -22.26 -15.15
C MET A 835 46.53 -21.32 -16.12
N PRO A 836 47.75 -20.88 -15.78
CA PRO A 836 48.59 -20.08 -16.66
C PRO A 836 49.05 -20.87 -17.90
N GLU A 837 49.40 -20.14 -18.96
CA GLU A 837 49.86 -20.62 -20.27
C GLU A 837 48.80 -21.36 -21.12
N MET A 838 48.17 -22.39 -20.56
CA MET A 838 47.06 -23.12 -21.18
C MET A 838 46.03 -23.50 -20.12
N ASP A 839 44.81 -23.03 -20.33
CA ASP A 839 43.67 -23.32 -19.46
C ASP A 839 43.18 -24.77 -19.61
N GLY A 840 42.42 -25.24 -18.62
CA GLY A 840 41.95 -26.62 -18.56
C GLY A 840 40.99 -27.01 -19.70
N ILE A 841 40.30 -26.03 -20.29
CA ILE A 841 39.37 -26.25 -21.41
C ILE A 841 40.16 -26.55 -22.68
N GLU A 842 41.14 -25.70 -23.00
CA GLU A 842 42.02 -25.88 -24.16
C GLU A 842 42.91 -27.13 -24.01
N ALA A 843 43.38 -27.44 -22.79
CA ALA A 843 44.10 -28.68 -22.52
C ALA A 843 43.22 -29.92 -22.77
N THR A 844 41.97 -29.90 -22.30
CA THR A 844 41.00 -30.97 -22.55
C THR A 844 40.70 -31.12 -24.03
N ARG A 845 40.49 -30.01 -24.75
CA ARG A 845 40.28 -30.02 -26.20
C ARG A 845 41.42 -30.71 -26.94
N ARG A 846 42.67 -30.43 -26.56
CA ARG A 846 43.88 -31.05 -27.15
C ARG A 846 44.03 -32.52 -26.78
N ILE A 847 43.71 -32.91 -25.54
CA ILE A 847 43.72 -34.32 -25.13
C ILE A 847 42.68 -35.12 -25.93
N ARG A 848 41.49 -34.55 -26.16
CA ARG A 848 40.42 -35.16 -26.95
C ARG A 848 40.78 -35.38 -28.42
N GLU A 849 41.76 -34.67 -28.98
CA GLU A 849 42.23 -34.90 -30.37
C GLU A 849 42.92 -36.26 -30.54
N PHE A 850 43.49 -36.85 -29.48
CA PHE A 850 44.23 -38.12 -29.55
C PHE A 850 43.81 -39.18 -28.51
N ASN A 851 43.07 -38.81 -27.47
CA ASN A 851 42.50 -39.73 -26.48
C ASN A 851 41.08 -39.28 -26.10
N GLN A 852 40.11 -39.77 -26.87
CA GLN A 852 38.70 -39.41 -26.71
C GLN A 852 38.03 -40.06 -25.49
N GLU A 853 38.57 -41.17 -25.00
CA GLU A 853 37.90 -41.99 -23.98
C GLU A 853 38.37 -41.75 -22.54
N ILE A 854 39.48 -41.02 -22.33
CA ILE A 854 39.99 -40.78 -20.98
C ILE A 854 39.07 -39.82 -20.21
N PRO A 855 38.49 -40.22 -19.06
CA PRO A 855 37.63 -39.33 -18.29
C PRO A 855 38.36 -38.07 -17.81
N VAL A 856 37.74 -36.90 -17.96
CA VAL A 856 38.26 -35.61 -17.48
C VAL A 856 37.27 -34.97 -16.52
N LEU A 857 37.66 -34.83 -15.26
CA LEU A 857 36.88 -34.22 -14.18
C LEU A 857 37.40 -32.79 -13.93
N ALA A 858 36.56 -31.80 -14.22
CA ALA A 858 36.87 -30.38 -14.06
C ALA A 858 36.95 -29.98 -12.59
N ILE A 859 37.99 -29.22 -12.21
CA ILE A 859 38.10 -28.57 -10.90
C ILE A 859 37.98 -27.06 -11.10
N THR A 860 37.04 -26.39 -10.41
CA THR A 860 36.79 -24.95 -10.59
C THR A 860 36.59 -24.22 -9.26
N ALA A 861 37.04 -22.95 -9.19
CA ALA A 861 36.80 -22.06 -8.05
C ALA A 861 35.42 -21.38 -8.05
N TYR A 862 34.72 -21.37 -9.20
CA TYR A 862 33.40 -20.77 -9.37
C TYR A 862 32.35 -21.83 -9.69
N ALA A 863 31.24 -21.82 -8.96
CA ALA A 863 30.06 -22.62 -9.23
C ALA A 863 28.87 -21.68 -9.46
N LEU A 864 28.69 -21.22 -10.69
CA LEU A 864 27.49 -20.49 -11.14
C LEU A 864 26.58 -21.40 -11.96
N HIS A 865 25.30 -21.04 -12.06
CA HIS A 865 24.33 -21.77 -12.89
C HIS A 865 24.80 -21.79 -14.35
N GLY A 866 24.93 -22.98 -14.94
CA GLY A 866 25.39 -23.19 -16.33
C GLY A 866 26.87 -23.54 -16.50
N ASP A 867 27.72 -23.42 -15.47
CA ASP A 867 29.14 -23.80 -15.57
C ASP A 867 29.32 -25.30 -15.80
N ARG A 868 28.47 -26.14 -15.20
CA ARG A 868 28.45 -27.59 -15.43
C ARG A 868 28.17 -27.93 -16.89
N GLU A 869 27.11 -27.35 -17.47
CA GLU A 869 26.73 -27.58 -18.88
C GLU A 869 27.82 -27.07 -19.82
N LYS A 870 28.45 -25.93 -19.47
CA LYS A 870 29.58 -25.38 -20.22
C LYS A 870 30.76 -26.36 -20.25
N PHE A 871 31.22 -26.87 -19.11
CA PHE A 871 32.38 -27.80 -19.09
C PHE A 871 32.08 -29.15 -19.76
N LEU A 872 30.88 -29.69 -19.55
CA LEU A 872 30.44 -30.91 -20.23
C LEU A 872 30.35 -30.72 -21.76
N SER A 873 29.83 -29.57 -22.23
CA SER A 873 29.78 -29.25 -23.66
C SER A 873 31.16 -29.06 -24.32
N GLN A 874 32.21 -28.88 -23.51
CA GLN A 874 33.60 -28.72 -23.95
C GLN A 874 34.41 -30.04 -23.88
N GLY A 875 33.75 -31.16 -23.58
CA GLY A 875 34.33 -32.50 -23.64
C GLY A 875 34.86 -33.05 -22.31
N MET A 876 34.54 -32.41 -21.19
CA MET A 876 34.79 -32.95 -19.83
C MET A 876 33.63 -33.86 -19.40
N ASP A 877 33.88 -34.80 -18.49
CA ASP A 877 32.94 -35.87 -18.13
C ASP A 877 32.25 -35.65 -16.77
N GLY A 878 32.82 -34.79 -15.94
CA GLY A 878 32.29 -34.38 -14.64
C GLY A 878 32.86 -33.04 -14.18
N TYR A 879 32.39 -32.54 -13.03
CA TYR A 879 32.93 -31.31 -12.42
C TYR A 879 32.90 -31.37 -10.89
N ILE A 880 33.84 -30.67 -10.24
CA ILE A 880 33.88 -30.46 -8.79
C ILE A 880 34.31 -29.03 -8.47
N SER A 881 33.66 -28.42 -7.48
CA SER A 881 33.98 -27.06 -7.03
C SER A 881 34.94 -27.06 -5.84
N LYS A 882 35.89 -26.11 -5.84
CA LYS A 882 36.75 -25.81 -4.70
C LYS A 882 35.93 -25.01 -3.64
N PRO A 883 36.04 -25.30 -2.33
CA PRO A 883 36.95 -26.24 -1.68
C PRO A 883 36.50 -27.70 -1.80
N ILE A 884 37.44 -28.58 -2.16
CA ILE A 884 37.18 -29.99 -2.44
C ILE A 884 37.05 -30.76 -1.11
N LYS A 885 35.96 -31.50 -0.96
CA LYS A 885 35.76 -32.48 0.12
C LYS A 885 36.14 -33.86 -0.38
N VAL A 886 36.81 -34.66 0.46
CA VAL A 886 37.32 -35.99 0.09
C VAL A 886 36.19 -36.90 -0.36
N GLU A 887 35.05 -36.87 0.33
CA GLU A 887 33.91 -37.74 0.05
C GLU A 887 33.32 -37.46 -1.34
N LYS A 888 33.15 -36.17 -1.67
CA LYS A 888 32.63 -35.74 -2.98
C LYS A 888 33.62 -35.96 -4.11
N LEU A 889 34.92 -35.83 -3.84
CA LEU A 889 35.97 -36.10 -4.82
C LEU A 889 36.00 -37.57 -5.23
N VAL A 890 35.92 -38.48 -4.26
CA VAL A 890 35.89 -39.93 -4.53
C VAL A 890 34.62 -40.31 -5.28
N GLU A 891 33.46 -39.80 -4.87
CA GLU A 891 32.17 -40.06 -5.52
C GLU A 891 32.18 -39.66 -7.01
N GLU A 892 32.67 -38.47 -7.33
CA GLU A 892 32.71 -38.00 -8.72
C GLU A 892 33.76 -38.72 -9.57
N ILE A 893 34.89 -39.12 -8.98
CA ILE A 893 35.90 -39.96 -9.64
C ILE A 893 35.30 -41.32 -9.99
N GLU A 894 34.66 -42.00 -9.04
CA GLU A 894 34.03 -43.30 -9.27
C GLU A 894 32.88 -43.20 -10.28
N THR A 895 32.10 -42.13 -10.24
CA THR A 895 31.01 -41.88 -11.20
C THR A 895 31.54 -41.68 -12.62
N CYS A 896 32.65 -40.96 -12.78
CA CYS A 896 33.29 -40.75 -14.08
C CYS A 896 33.94 -42.01 -14.64
N ILE A 897 34.55 -42.85 -13.78
CA ILE A 897 35.23 -44.09 -14.19
C ILE A 897 34.23 -45.21 -14.50
N ASN A 898 33.19 -45.39 -13.66
CA ASN A 898 32.21 -46.48 -13.81
C ASN A 898 31.15 -46.26 -14.89
N ARG A 899 31.20 -45.13 -15.60
CA ARG A 899 30.28 -44.81 -16.70
C ARG A 899 30.42 -45.72 -17.94
N LYS A 900 31.35 -46.69 -17.94
CA LYS A 900 31.56 -47.63 -19.07
C LYS A 900 30.60 -48.83 -19.17
N GLU A 901 29.66 -49.05 -18.25
CA GLU A 901 28.79 -50.25 -18.32
C GLU A 901 27.26 -50.07 -18.41
N VAL A 902 26.72 -48.87 -18.61
CA VAL A 902 25.27 -48.72 -18.87
C VAL A 902 25.00 -47.88 -20.10
N ILE A 903 24.84 -48.54 -21.25
CA ILE A 903 24.16 -47.97 -22.41
C ILE A 903 22.68 -47.80 -22.02
N ARG A 904 22.30 -46.59 -21.61
CA ARG A 904 20.89 -46.18 -21.45
C ARG A 904 20.40 -45.55 -22.76
N GLN A 905 19.27 -46.01 -23.28
CA GLN A 905 18.71 -45.48 -24.52
C GLN A 905 18.02 -44.13 -24.29
N PRO A 906 17.99 -43.24 -25.30
CA PRO A 906 17.34 -41.93 -25.20
C PRO A 906 15.82 -42.13 -25.24
N GLY A 907 15.20 -42.25 -24.06
CA GLY A 907 13.75 -42.45 -23.94
C GLY A 907 13.21 -42.56 -22.50
N ASP A 908 14.08 -42.76 -21.50
CA ASP A 908 13.67 -43.02 -20.11
C ASP A 908 13.31 -41.77 -19.31
N PHE A 909 13.44 -40.57 -19.87
CA PHE A 909 13.20 -39.33 -19.14
C PHE A 909 12.26 -38.37 -19.87
N LYS A 910 11.34 -37.77 -19.13
CA LYS A 910 10.49 -36.67 -19.59
C LYS A 910 11.05 -35.36 -19.01
N MET A 911 11.43 -34.46 -19.90
CA MET A 911 11.99 -33.15 -19.53
C MET A 911 10.91 -32.09 -19.69
N HIS A 912 10.68 -31.31 -18.62
CA HIS A 912 9.85 -30.11 -18.70
C HIS A 912 10.47 -29.00 -17.87
N ILE A 913 10.16 -27.76 -18.25
CA ILE A 913 10.66 -26.58 -17.54
C ILE A 913 9.55 -26.12 -16.61
N ASP A 914 9.84 -26.05 -15.32
CA ASP A 914 8.88 -25.56 -14.34
C ASP A 914 8.69 -24.04 -14.44
N ALA A 915 7.76 -23.48 -13.68
CA ALA A 915 7.46 -22.05 -13.71
C ALA A 915 8.63 -21.14 -13.23
N ASN A 916 9.70 -21.73 -12.68
CA ASN A 916 10.90 -21.04 -12.20
C ASN A 916 12.05 -21.09 -13.22
N GLY A 917 11.88 -21.78 -14.35
CA GLY A 917 12.89 -21.91 -15.38
C GLY A 917 13.87 -23.06 -15.15
N GLU A 918 13.58 -23.98 -14.23
CA GLU A 918 14.39 -25.17 -13.98
C GLU A 918 13.95 -26.36 -14.84
N ILE A 919 14.91 -27.06 -15.44
CA ILE A 919 14.67 -28.26 -16.23
C ILE A 919 14.50 -29.44 -15.26
N ILE A 920 13.28 -29.93 -15.11
CA ILE A 920 12.96 -31.13 -14.33
C ILE A 920 12.99 -32.34 -15.25
N ILE A 921 13.78 -33.35 -14.87
CA ILE A 921 13.97 -34.60 -15.59
C ILE A 921 13.30 -35.72 -14.78
N GLU A 922 12.12 -36.19 -15.21
CA GLU A 922 11.40 -37.28 -14.55
C GLU A 922 11.61 -38.61 -15.28
N GLU A 923 11.90 -39.69 -14.52
CA GLU A 923 12.07 -41.04 -15.07
C GLU A 923 10.70 -41.67 -15.39
N LYS A 924 10.50 -42.17 -16.61
CA LYS A 924 9.23 -42.69 -17.09
C LYS A 924 8.88 -44.00 -16.36
N ASN A 925 7.86 -43.98 -15.51
CA ASN A 925 7.32 -45.20 -14.91
C ASN A 925 6.48 -45.98 -15.97
N PRO A 926 6.62 -47.31 -16.15
CA PRO A 926 6.01 -48.05 -17.28
C PRO A 926 4.48 -48.21 -17.24
N ALA A 927 3.76 -47.46 -16.41
CA ALA A 927 2.33 -47.65 -16.15
C ALA A 927 1.39 -46.57 -16.74
N ASP A 928 1.92 -45.47 -17.28
CA ASP A 928 1.08 -44.32 -17.70
C ASP A 928 1.01 -44.13 -19.23
N ASP A 929 1.02 -45.23 -20.00
CA ASP A 929 0.81 -45.19 -21.45
C ASP A 929 -0.66 -45.39 -21.83
N VAL A 930 -1.59 -44.62 -21.23
CA VAL A 930 -2.96 -44.45 -21.77
C VAL A 930 -3.58 -43.11 -21.28
N ASN A 931 -3.31 -41.99 -21.96
CA ASN A 931 -4.33 -41.02 -22.44
C ASN A 931 -3.78 -39.63 -22.85
N GLU A 932 -4.10 -39.30 -24.11
CA GLU A 932 -4.36 -37.96 -24.69
C GLU A 932 -3.21 -37.01 -25.09
N ARG A 933 -2.87 -37.08 -26.40
CA ARG A 933 -2.47 -35.94 -27.22
C ARG A 933 -3.66 -34.98 -27.40
N VAL A 934 -3.50 -33.71 -27.05
CA VAL A 934 -4.35 -32.63 -27.59
C VAL A 934 -3.47 -31.70 -28.42
N HIS A 935 -3.79 -31.61 -29.71
CA HIS A 935 -3.18 -30.71 -30.68
C HIS A 935 -3.66 -29.28 -30.40
N ASP A 936 -2.76 -28.34 -30.14
CA ASP A 936 -3.11 -26.97 -29.71
C ASP A 936 -3.25 -26.02 -30.93
N ALA A 937 -4.26 -26.27 -31.76
CA ALA A 937 -4.49 -25.59 -33.05
C ALA A 937 -4.59 -24.05 -32.95
N GLU A 938 -4.96 -23.53 -31.77
CA GLU A 938 -5.09 -22.09 -31.50
C GLU A 938 -3.71 -21.40 -31.43
N LYS A 939 -2.70 -22.09 -30.89
CA LYS A 939 -1.32 -21.59 -30.80
C LYS A 939 -0.64 -21.57 -32.17
N GLU A 940 -0.88 -22.56 -33.02
CA GLU A 940 -0.37 -22.56 -34.41
C GLU A 940 -1.01 -21.46 -35.27
N GLY A 941 -2.30 -21.18 -35.06
CA GLY A 941 -2.98 -20.05 -35.69
C GLY A 941 -2.31 -18.72 -35.36
N ARG A 942 -2.03 -18.50 -34.08
CA ARG A 942 -1.38 -17.29 -33.59
C ARG A 942 0.08 -17.17 -34.01
N LEU A 943 0.82 -18.29 -34.14
CA LEU A 943 2.17 -18.29 -34.70
C LEU A 943 2.16 -17.87 -36.19
N THR A 944 1.13 -18.31 -36.95
CA THR A 944 0.95 -17.90 -38.34
C THR A 944 0.75 -16.39 -38.48
N GLU A 945 -0.08 -15.80 -37.61
CA GLU A 945 -0.34 -14.35 -37.61
C GLU A 945 0.93 -13.55 -37.29
N LEU A 946 1.65 -13.91 -36.23
CA LEU A 946 2.87 -13.22 -35.82
C LEU A 946 3.96 -13.25 -36.89
N ILE A 947 4.08 -14.37 -37.61
CA ILE A 947 5.02 -14.49 -38.74
C ILE A 947 4.58 -13.61 -39.92
N SER A 948 3.28 -13.44 -40.15
CA SER A 948 2.79 -12.50 -41.17
C SER A 948 3.09 -11.04 -40.79
N GLU A 949 2.89 -10.68 -39.52
CA GLU A 949 3.13 -9.32 -39.00
C GLU A 949 4.61 -8.94 -39.04
N ILE A 950 5.52 -9.83 -38.63
CA ILE A 950 6.96 -9.54 -38.64
C ILE A 950 7.49 -9.35 -40.08
N ASN A 951 6.93 -10.05 -41.07
CA ASN A 951 7.25 -9.86 -42.49
C ASN A 951 6.76 -8.50 -43.01
N ASN A 952 5.56 -8.07 -42.60
CA ASN A 952 4.99 -6.80 -43.02
C ASN A 952 5.77 -5.60 -42.43
N LEU A 953 6.28 -5.71 -41.20
CA LEU A 953 7.12 -4.67 -40.59
C LEU A 953 8.48 -4.51 -41.29
N VAL A 954 9.10 -5.62 -41.70
CA VAL A 954 10.33 -5.56 -42.51
C VAL A 954 10.06 -4.90 -43.87
N ALA A 955 8.91 -5.17 -44.49
CA ALA A 955 8.53 -4.57 -45.77
C ALA A 955 8.16 -3.07 -45.69
N THR A 956 7.64 -2.62 -44.54
CA THR A 956 7.21 -1.22 -44.30
C THR A 956 8.26 -0.36 -43.61
N GLY A 957 9.41 -0.92 -43.22
CA GLY A 957 10.55 -0.19 -42.63
C GLY A 957 10.35 0.26 -41.18
N LYS A 958 9.35 -0.25 -40.47
CA LYS A 958 9.05 0.10 -39.07
C LYS A 958 9.77 -0.86 -38.12
N LEU A 959 10.98 -0.47 -37.70
CA LEU A 959 11.93 -1.33 -36.99
C LEU A 959 11.75 -1.35 -35.45
N GLU A 960 10.99 -0.42 -34.89
CA GLU A 960 10.82 -0.26 -33.42
C GLU A 960 9.99 -1.39 -32.79
N ASP A 961 9.06 -1.99 -33.54
CA ASP A 961 8.19 -3.07 -33.04
C ASP A 961 8.71 -4.48 -33.38
N LEU A 962 9.82 -4.56 -34.12
CA LEU A 962 10.40 -5.81 -34.62
C LEU A 962 10.97 -6.68 -33.48
N GLU A 963 11.47 -6.04 -32.41
CA GLU A 963 11.98 -6.75 -31.23
C GLU A 963 10.84 -7.42 -30.44
N LYS A 964 9.70 -6.74 -30.30
CA LYS A 964 8.54 -7.25 -29.57
C LYS A 964 7.95 -8.47 -30.27
N LEU A 965 7.80 -8.42 -31.59
CA LEU A 965 7.28 -9.53 -32.39
C LEU A 965 8.26 -10.71 -32.41
N ALA A 966 9.56 -10.47 -32.51
CA ALA A 966 10.57 -11.53 -32.39
C ALA A 966 10.49 -12.24 -31.02
N ASN A 967 10.31 -11.49 -29.92
CA ASN A 967 10.14 -12.07 -28.59
C ASN A 967 8.82 -12.87 -28.46
N GLN A 968 7.73 -12.42 -29.09
CA GLN A 968 6.46 -13.14 -29.10
C GLN A 968 6.55 -14.45 -29.90
N ILE A 969 7.17 -14.43 -31.08
CA ILE A 969 7.44 -15.63 -31.89
C ILE A 969 8.31 -16.61 -31.10
N LYS A 970 9.36 -16.13 -30.42
CA LYS A 970 10.23 -16.94 -29.54
C LYS A 970 9.43 -17.67 -28.45
N LYS A 971 8.55 -16.95 -27.74
CA LYS A 971 7.70 -17.53 -26.67
C LYS A 971 6.72 -18.57 -27.21
N LEU A 972 6.06 -18.29 -28.34
CA LEU A 972 5.14 -19.26 -28.94
C LEU A 972 5.87 -20.50 -29.48
N SER A 973 7.07 -20.32 -30.04
CA SER A 973 7.89 -21.41 -30.56
C SER A 973 8.31 -22.38 -29.45
N ILE A 974 8.59 -21.87 -28.23
CA ILE A 974 8.85 -22.71 -27.04
C ILE A 974 7.62 -23.51 -26.65
N SER A 975 6.42 -22.90 -26.71
CA SER A 975 5.18 -23.60 -26.34
C SER A 975 4.71 -24.65 -27.36
N LEU A 976 5.20 -24.56 -28.61
CA LEU A 976 4.93 -25.51 -29.70
C LEU A 976 6.12 -26.45 -29.97
N ASP A 977 7.18 -26.36 -29.16
CA ASP A 977 8.41 -27.17 -29.25
C ASP A 977 9.15 -27.04 -30.61
N ILE A 978 9.16 -25.84 -31.20
CA ILE A 978 9.82 -25.52 -32.48
C ILE A 978 11.16 -24.83 -32.22
N GLU A 979 12.17 -25.63 -31.84
CA GLU A 979 13.45 -25.14 -31.32
C GLU A 979 14.23 -24.27 -32.33
N ASP A 980 14.20 -24.62 -33.63
CA ASP A 980 14.88 -23.83 -34.67
C ASP A 980 14.30 -22.42 -34.81
N LEU A 981 12.97 -22.28 -34.65
CA LEU A 981 12.27 -21.01 -34.81
C LEU A 981 12.53 -20.08 -33.61
N LYS A 982 12.62 -20.64 -32.41
CA LYS A 982 13.06 -19.96 -31.18
C LYS A 982 14.46 -19.36 -31.34
N VAL A 983 15.42 -20.13 -31.85
CA VAL A 983 16.81 -19.69 -32.01
C VAL A 983 16.92 -18.52 -32.99
N VAL A 984 16.19 -18.58 -34.11
CA VAL A 984 16.22 -17.48 -35.10
C VAL A 984 15.53 -16.23 -34.58
N ALA A 985 14.38 -16.37 -33.90
CA ALA A 985 13.67 -15.25 -33.28
C ALA A 985 14.53 -14.55 -32.20
N PHE A 986 15.29 -15.31 -31.40
CA PHE A 986 16.23 -14.76 -30.42
C PHE A 986 17.39 -13.99 -31.06
N LYS A 987 17.93 -14.49 -32.19
CA LYS A 987 19.00 -13.79 -32.92
C LYS A 987 18.52 -12.46 -33.52
N ILE A 988 17.27 -12.39 -33.97
CA ILE A 988 16.65 -11.14 -34.45
C ILE A 988 16.55 -10.11 -33.32
N GLU A 989 16.11 -10.53 -32.13
CA GLU A 989 16.07 -9.68 -30.91
C GLU A 989 17.45 -9.11 -30.58
N LEU A 990 18.49 -9.94 -30.65
CA LEU A 990 19.87 -9.56 -30.34
C LEU A 990 20.48 -8.59 -31.35
N ASP A 991 20.19 -8.79 -32.64
CA ASP A 991 20.66 -7.90 -33.72
C ASP A 991 19.96 -6.54 -33.66
N ILE A 992 18.68 -6.47 -33.27
CA ILE A 992 17.95 -5.21 -33.06
C ILE A 992 18.53 -4.43 -31.86
N ARG A 993 18.80 -5.09 -30.74
CA ARG A 993 19.43 -4.45 -29.56
C ARG A 993 20.84 -3.93 -29.82
N ARG A 994 21.53 -4.50 -30.80
CA ARG A 994 22.85 -4.04 -31.26
C ARG A 994 22.77 -2.95 -32.34
N GLY A 995 21.56 -2.49 -32.68
CA GLY A 995 21.33 -1.48 -33.72
C GLY A 995 21.56 -1.97 -35.14
N ASN A 996 21.68 -3.29 -35.35
CA ASN A 996 22.06 -3.88 -36.64
C ASN A 996 20.83 -4.38 -37.41
N PHE A 997 19.98 -3.44 -37.81
CA PHE A 997 18.65 -3.70 -38.37
C PHE A 997 18.68 -4.45 -39.71
N GLU A 998 19.73 -4.28 -40.51
CA GLU A 998 19.88 -4.98 -41.80
C GLU A 998 20.15 -6.48 -41.60
N ALA A 999 20.88 -6.85 -40.54
CA ALA A 999 21.12 -8.24 -40.16
C ALA A 999 19.84 -8.89 -39.61
N ALA A 1000 19.09 -8.16 -38.78
CA ALA A 1000 17.79 -8.59 -38.27
C ALA A 1000 16.79 -8.87 -39.42
N ALA A 1001 16.68 -7.95 -40.38
CA ALA A 1001 15.81 -8.12 -41.55
C ALA A 1001 16.18 -9.34 -42.41
N LYS A 1002 17.47 -9.63 -42.60
CA LYS A 1002 17.92 -10.84 -43.33
C LYS A 1002 17.55 -12.14 -42.61
N ARG A 1003 17.52 -12.15 -41.27
CA ARG A 1003 17.16 -13.32 -40.46
C ARG A 1003 15.66 -13.58 -40.41
N VAL A 1004 14.80 -12.58 -40.65
CA VAL A 1004 13.35 -12.81 -40.78
C VAL A 1004 13.02 -13.77 -41.93
N ASN A 1005 13.81 -13.79 -43.00
CA ASN A 1005 13.66 -14.78 -44.07
C ASN A 1005 13.95 -16.22 -43.61
N GLN A 1006 14.76 -16.42 -42.56
CA GLN A 1006 15.03 -17.73 -41.98
C GLN A 1006 13.84 -18.22 -41.14
N ILE A 1007 13.11 -17.33 -40.47
CA ILE A 1007 11.84 -17.64 -39.79
C ILE A 1007 10.85 -18.24 -40.80
N ASN A 1008 10.69 -17.61 -41.97
CA ASN A 1008 9.77 -18.10 -43.00
C ASN A 1008 10.14 -19.49 -43.52
N HIS A 1009 11.44 -19.75 -43.69
CA HIS A 1009 11.92 -21.04 -44.16
C HIS A 1009 11.63 -22.14 -43.13
N ILE A 1010 12.04 -21.94 -41.88
CA ILE A 1010 11.83 -22.89 -40.77
C ILE A 1010 10.35 -23.14 -40.55
N TYR A 1011 9.53 -22.09 -40.56
CA TYR A 1011 8.09 -22.22 -40.39
C TYR A 1011 7.41 -22.96 -41.54
N SER A 1012 7.87 -22.76 -42.79
CA SER A 1012 7.35 -23.49 -43.95
C SER A 1012 7.71 -24.98 -43.94
N VAL A 1013 8.84 -25.35 -43.32
CA VAL A 1013 9.23 -26.74 -43.10
C VAL A 1013 8.36 -27.33 -42.00
N TYR A 1014 8.22 -26.65 -40.85
CA TYR A 1014 7.34 -27.05 -39.76
C TYR A 1014 5.91 -27.36 -40.23
N LYS A 1015 5.28 -26.46 -41.00
CA LYS A 1015 3.92 -26.65 -41.55
C LYS A 1015 3.75 -27.81 -42.54
N LYS A 1016 4.84 -28.40 -43.03
CA LYS A 1016 4.82 -29.60 -43.88
C LYS A 1016 5.08 -30.88 -43.10
N THR A 1017 5.52 -30.77 -41.85
CA THR A 1017 5.91 -31.90 -40.98
C THR A 1017 4.84 -32.23 -39.94
N VAL A 1018 4.03 -31.23 -39.57
CA VAL A 1018 2.71 -31.36 -38.95
C VAL A 1018 1.67 -31.61 -40.03
#